data_AF-A0A2D7HWH4-F1
#
_entry.id   AF-A0A2D7HWH4-F1
#
_cell.length_a   1.000
_cell.length_b   1.000
_cell.length_c   1.000
_cell.angle_alpha   90.00
_cell.angle_beta   90.00
_cell.angle_gamma   90.00
#
_symmetry.space_group_name_H-M   'P 1'
#
loop_
_entity.id
_entity.type
_entity.pdbx_description
1 polymer ?
#
loop_
_entity_poly.entity_id
_entity_poly.type
_entity_poly.pdbx_seq_one_letter_code
_entity_poly.pdbx_strand_id
1 'polypeptide(L)'
;MGQTRSRRGRWEYGQVPKGLPVGIFRTDFALTGFELPSKQHSWAKRCGPAKLLKPVRDPLWDHDHTSWSRLMKSLGFRMVWVMSLGILWLGAPAWAMAQAQYYVSSTSGNDRNDGRSAATAWAGLERVEKEKLRPGDTVSLKSGDSFRGPLVVDESGRRGAPIHFTSYGEGPAPIIDGAVGKGGSALAAVLIKDQDHLEISHLAIRNFRKKSKRDKADVNAYGILVKNTGKRSLQGFEFHHLNVEEVYPIRPKKSFNETSVTGIRFETAPAKSKKQAVNTSDVYIHDNVIRHTARFGIAIRHRPSKKEGVTGTPLDYDTDIRIVNNRCEDLGGSCVLMNGVSGGLLEGNTFLRSGALVEPELSVNRGSGAWFFRSRDIVAQRNVSISSRGHNDSAGMHVDFGNENILVQYNFFVDNEGYGTEILGKNKNVIWRYNISVGDGSRRMNVVRPEGGKSNYPGKTIFVSDFAVPKRVQSQEVYIYNNTYFISDGTDPFVEFNGEDVHVWNNVFIVEEGGRLGKKVNLGWARGPAIDLQGNVFSGNVSPNLIELDSSPTVMQLQIKGGSALSVHYAQDYALDYGAMAAADAGLRVDHPLFPAAGKGLFGHVDAVPSVDFFDNVILEAGPRVGAGYRMSDGVQ
;
A
#
# COMPACT_ATOMS: atom_id res chain seq x y z
N MET A 1 20.87 -52.29 -27.15
CA MET A 1 19.59 -51.89 -26.51
C MET A 1 19.81 -51.83 -25.01
N GLY A 2 19.01 -51.05 -24.25
CA GLY A 2 19.15 -50.85 -22.80
C GLY A 2 20.28 -49.87 -22.45
N GLN A 3 20.03 -48.59 -22.21
CA GLN A 3 19.47 -47.98 -20.97
C GLN A 3 20.32 -48.20 -19.70
N THR A 4 21.18 -47.23 -19.40
CA THR A 4 21.68 -46.95 -18.05
C THR A 4 20.85 -45.84 -17.41
N ARG A 5 20.39 -46.03 -16.17
CA ARG A 5 19.61 -45.02 -15.41
C ARG A 5 20.57 -44.03 -14.73
N SER A 6 20.53 -42.76 -15.09
CA SER A 6 21.17 -41.71 -14.28
C SER A 6 20.29 -41.34 -13.07
N ARG A 7 20.90 -41.23 -11.89
CA ARG A 7 20.23 -40.74 -10.67
C ARG A 7 20.10 -39.21 -10.79
N ARG A 8 18.87 -38.68 -10.78
CA ARG A 8 18.64 -37.24 -10.61
C ARG A 8 18.85 -36.89 -9.14
N GLY A 9 19.80 -36.01 -8.84
CA GLY A 9 19.88 -35.36 -7.53
C GLY A 9 18.61 -34.54 -7.29
N ARG A 10 18.04 -34.65 -6.08
CA ARG A 10 16.93 -33.80 -5.63
C ARG A 10 17.53 -32.60 -4.93
N TRP A 11 17.29 -31.40 -5.44
CA TRP A 11 17.60 -30.17 -4.71
C TRP A 11 16.58 -30.01 -3.59
N GLU A 12 17.03 -30.07 -2.35
CA GLU A 12 16.18 -29.83 -1.18
C GLU A 12 16.16 -28.33 -0.89
N TYR A 13 15.02 -27.70 -1.18
CA TYR A 13 14.73 -26.37 -0.65
C TYR A 13 14.57 -26.49 0.87
N GLY A 14 15.27 -25.63 1.62
CA GLY A 14 15.17 -25.60 3.08
C GLY A 14 13.73 -25.43 3.55
N GLN A 15 13.26 -26.36 4.37
CA GLN A 15 11.93 -26.31 4.99
C GLN A 15 11.90 -25.22 6.07
N VAL A 16 11.51 -24.00 5.72
CA VAL A 16 11.13 -22.99 6.72
C VAL A 16 9.87 -23.51 7.45
N PRO A 17 9.83 -23.55 8.79
CA PRO A 17 8.71 -24.14 9.54
C PRO A 17 7.35 -23.50 9.23
N LYS A 18 6.32 -24.33 9.11
CA LYS A 18 4.92 -23.87 9.01
C LYS A 18 4.42 -23.38 10.36
N GLY A 19 4.59 -22.08 10.63
CA GLY A 19 4.04 -21.43 11.81
C GLY A 19 4.83 -20.19 12.23
N LEU A 20 4.65 -19.08 11.52
CA LEU A 20 5.21 -17.78 11.91
C LEU A 20 4.18 -16.96 12.70
N PRO A 21 4.38 -16.73 14.01
CA PRO A 21 3.64 -15.70 14.73
C PRO A 21 4.18 -14.32 14.31
N VAL A 22 3.45 -13.63 13.43
CA VAL A 22 3.74 -12.22 13.09
C VAL A 22 3.24 -11.36 14.25
N GLY A 23 4.07 -11.27 15.30
CA GLY A 23 3.75 -10.66 16.59
C GLY A 23 4.25 -9.23 16.75
N ILE A 24 3.90 -8.32 15.83
CA ILE A 24 4.10 -6.87 16.00
C ILE A 24 2.77 -6.18 15.63
N PHE A 25 2.35 -5.20 16.45
CA PHE A 25 1.05 -4.52 16.37
C PHE A 25 -0.19 -5.42 16.53
N ARG A 26 -0.25 -6.19 17.62
CA ARG A 26 -1.52 -6.45 18.31
C ARG A 26 -1.66 -5.53 19.52
N THR A 27 -2.62 -4.63 19.48
CA THR A 27 -3.25 -4.07 20.68
C THR A 27 -4.35 -5.04 21.12
N ASP A 28 -4.03 -5.94 22.06
CA ASP A 28 -4.98 -6.96 22.52
C ASP A 28 -6.14 -6.34 23.32
N PHE A 29 -7.21 -5.92 22.64
CA PHE A 29 -8.53 -5.73 23.23
C PHE A 29 -9.16 -7.11 23.54
N ALA A 30 -8.66 -7.74 24.60
CA ALA A 30 -9.19 -9.00 25.10
C ALA A 30 -10.60 -8.80 25.69
N LEU A 31 -11.61 -9.40 25.04
CA LEU A 31 -12.96 -9.51 25.59
C LEU A 31 -12.98 -10.54 26.73
N THR A 32 -12.87 -10.07 27.97
CA THR A 32 -13.31 -10.82 29.15
C THR A 32 -14.31 -9.99 29.94
N GLY A 33 -15.51 -10.53 30.14
CA GLY A 33 -16.57 -9.85 30.87
C GLY A 33 -16.35 -9.93 32.39
N PHE A 34 -16.50 -8.81 33.08
CA PHE A 34 -16.75 -8.76 34.51
C PHE A 34 -17.83 -7.72 34.82
N GLU A 35 -18.54 -7.93 35.93
CA GLU A 35 -19.81 -7.27 36.21
C GLU A 35 -19.66 -5.80 36.64
N LEU A 36 -20.73 -5.01 36.42
CA LEU A 36 -20.84 -3.63 36.89
C LEU A 36 -21.14 -3.59 38.40
N PRO A 37 -20.45 -2.73 39.16
CA PRO A 37 -21.07 -2.01 40.27
C PRO A 37 -21.15 -0.52 39.94
N SER A 38 -22.35 0.06 40.06
CA SER A 38 -22.54 1.50 39.92
C SER A 38 -21.89 2.28 41.07
N LYS A 39 -21.25 3.40 40.75
CA LYS A 39 -21.30 4.64 41.57
C LYS A 39 -20.84 5.86 40.79
N GLN A 40 -21.57 6.95 41.00
CA GLN A 40 -21.15 8.29 40.61
C GLN A 40 -20.02 8.76 41.54
N HIS A 41 -19.13 9.62 41.05
CA HIS A 41 -18.88 10.92 41.71
C HIS A 41 -18.12 11.89 40.80
N SER A 42 -18.48 13.16 40.92
CA SER A 42 -17.79 14.30 40.31
C SER A 42 -16.55 14.70 41.12
N TRP A 43 -15.51 15.21 40.47
CA TRP A 43 -14.69 16.27 41.06
C TRP A 43 -14.28 17.32 40.02
N ALA A 44 -14.36 18.58 40.44
CA ALA A 44 -13.89 19.74 39.70
C ALA A 44 -12.94 20.55 40.59
N LYS A 45 -12.24 21.53 39.99
CA LYS A 45 -11.28 22.48 40.60
C LYS A 45 -9.91 21.87 40.97
N ARG A 46 -8.87 22.34 40.27
CA ARG A 46 -7.66 22.94 40.86
C ARG A 46 -6.84 23.65 39.78
N CYS A 47 -6.83 24.98 39.81
CA CYS A 47 -5.70 25.85 39.44
C CYS A 47 -5.96 27.27 39.97
N GLY A 48 -4.92 27.95 40.44
CA GLY A 48 -5.00 29.28 41.06
C GLY A 48 -4.75 30.43 40.07
N PRO A 49 -4.99 31.69 40.47
CA PRO A 49 -4.93 32.84 39.56
C PRO A 49 -3.50 33.40 39.40
N ALA A 50 -3.15 33.76 38.16
CA ALA A 50 -2.04 34.67 37.85
C ALA A 50 -2.57 36.10 37.56
N LYS A 51 -1.74 37.11 37.78
CA LYS A 51 -2.16 38.53 37.86
C LYS A 51 -2.30 39.19 36.48
N LEU A 52 -3.26 40.11 36.36
CA LEU A 52 -3.32 41.06 35.24
C LEU A 52 -2.12 42.03 35.31
N LEU A 53 -1.60 42.40 34.14
CA LEU A 53 -0.88 43.65 33.90
C LEU A 53 -1.68 44.51 32.90
N LYS A 54 -1.60 45.83 33.04
CA LYS A 54 -2.36 46.80 32.24
C LYS A 54 -1.57 47.20 30.98
N PRO A 55 -2.22 47.46 29.83
CA PRO A 55 -1.57 48.08 28.68
C PRO A 55 -1.27 49.56 28.94
N VAL A 56 -0.30 50.10 28.19
CA VAL A 56 0.13 51.50 28.24
C VAL A 56 -0.40 52.26 27.01
N ARG A 57 -0.91 53.46 27.28
CA ARG A 57 -1.24 54.56 26.32
C ARG A 57 -0.05 55.52 26.26
N ASP A 58 0.20 56.37 25.27
CA ASP A 58 -0.46 56.82 24.01
C ASP A 58 0.67 57.57 23.23
N PRO A 59 0.43 58.44 22.23
CA PRO A 59 -0.32 58.30 20.96
C PRO A 59 0.56 58.67 19.74
N LEU A 60 0.01 58.66 18.52
CA LEU A 60 0.19 59.76 17.55
C LEU A 60 -0.89 59.75 16.45
N TRP A 61 -1.03 60.87 15.75
CA TRP A 61 -2.13 61.24 14.84
C TRP A 61 -1.64 61.14 13.38
N ASP A 62 -2.47 60.67 12.43
CA ASP A 62 -3.01 61.57 11.39
C ASP A 62 -4.23 61.03 10.63
N HIS A 63 -4.87 61.91 9.86
CA HIS A 63 -6.05 61.75 9.00
C HIS A 63 -5.72 60.95 7.69
N ASP A 64 -6.65 60.57 6.80
CA ASP A 64 -7.94 61.17 6.45
C ASP A 64 -8.96 60.18 5.81
N HIS A 65 -10.25 60.53 5.84
CA HIS A 65 -11.35 59.80 5.20
C HIS A 65 -12.44 60.76 4.69
N THR A 66 -12.54 60.95 3.38
CA THR A 66 -13.57 61.79 2.74
C THR A 66 -14.72 60.98 2.12
N SER A 67 -15.93 61.51 2.31
CA SER A 67 -17.23 60.89 2.07
C SER A 67 -17.63 60.68 0.60
N TRP A 68 -18.46 59.66 0.34
CA TRP A 68 -19.43 59.66 -0.78
C TRP A 68 -20.80 59.13 -0.34
N SER A 69 -21.85 59.94 -0.50
CA SER A 69 -23.27 59.49 -0.42
C SER A 69 -24.21 60.53 -1.06
N ARG A 70 -25.44 60.11 -1.42
CA ARG A 70 -26.49 60.86 -2.16
C ARG A 70 -26.13 61.04 -3.65
N LEU A 71 -27.05 61.13 -4.61
CA LEU A 71 -28.54 61.21 -4.63
C LEU A 71 -29.12 59.96 -5.39
N MET A 72 -30.42 59.63 -5.44
CA MET A 72 -31.62 60.45 -5.69
C MET A 72 -32.93 59.97 -5.02
N LYS A 73 -33.91 60.90 -4.99
CA LYS A 73 -35.36 60.72 -4.79
C LYS A 73 -36.04 60.82 -6.18
N SER A 74 -37.21 60.28 -6.51
CA SER A 74 -38.21 59.42 -5.83
C SER A 74 -39.06 58.76 -6.97
N LEU A 75 -40.36 58.42 -6.97
CA LEU A 75 -41.53 58.59 -6.08
C LEU A 75 -42.62 57.60 -6.55
N GLY A 76 -43.31 56.88 -5.65
CA GLY A 76 -44.47 56.05 -6.05
C GLY A 76 -45.02 55.13 -4.96
N PHE A 77 -46.15 55.50 -4.35
CA PHE A 77 -46.82 54.70 -3.32
C PHE A 77 -47.91 53.81 -3.95
N ARG A 78 -47.77 52.47 -3.90
CA ARG A 78 -48.91 51.53 -4.02
C ARG A 78 -48.73 50.34 -3.08
N MET A 79 -49.49 50.37 -2.00
CA MET A 79 -49.53 49.31 -1.00
C MET A 79 -50.45 48.18 -1.48
N VAL A 80 -49.89 47.03 -1.85
CA VAL A 80 -50.65 45.82 -2.20
C VAL A 80 -50.45 44.79 -1.09
N TRP A 81 -51.55 44.37 -0.48
CA TRP A 81 -51.56 43.27 0.49
C TRP A 81 -51.28 41.94 -0.24
N VAL A 82 -50.07 41.39 -0.08
CA VAL A 82 -49.79 39.98 -0.38
C VAL A 82 -50.04 39.20 0.90
N MET A 83 -51.00 38.27 0.87
CA MET A 83 -51.35 37.48 2.05
C MET A 83 -50.18 36.62 2.51
N SER A 84 -50.03 36.48 3.84
CA SER A 84 -49.07 35.59 4.47
C SER A 84 -49.43 34.12 4.26
N LEU A 85 -49.12 33.59 3.07
CA LEU A 85 -49.17 32.16 2.78
C LEU A 85 -48.06 31.46 3.58
N GLY A 86 -48.40 31.06 4.81
CA GLY A 86 -47.56 30.25 5.67
C GLY A 86 -47.33 28.88 5.06
N ILE A 87 -46.29 28.74 4.24
CA ILE A 87 -45.81 27.45 3.76
C ILE A 87 -45.32 26.68 4.99
N LEU A 88 -46.13 25.74 5.47
CA LEU A 88 -45.64 24.71 6.36
C LEU A 88 -44.49 24.00 5.63
N TRP A 89 -43.29 24.12 6.17
CA TRP A 89 -42.24 23.15 5.94
C TRP A 89 -42.67 21.83 6.62
N LEU A 90 -43.59 21.13 5.96
CA LEU A 90 -43.79 19.70 6.13
C LEU A 90 -42.45 19.06 5.75
N GLY A 91 -41.55 18.96 6.71
CA GLY A 91 -40.33 18.19 6.57
C GLY A 91 -40.75 16.77 6.22
N ALA A 92 -40.62 16.42 4.93
CA ALA A 92 -40.93 15.09 4.45
C ALA A 92 -40.13 14.12 5.34
N PRO A 93 -40.79 13.16 6.02
CA PRO A 93 -40.06 12.25 6.88
C PRO A 93 -38.98 11.61 6.04
N ALA A 94 -37.74 11.62 6.53
CA ALA A 94 -36.68 10.86 5.90
C ALA A 94 -37.12 9.39 5.98
N TRP A 95 -37.68 8.86 4.90
CA TRP A 95 -38.08 7.46 4.81
C TRP A 95 -36.80 6.65 4.94
N ALA A 96 -36.51 6.23 6.18
CA ALA A 96 -35.55 5.19 6.48
C ALA A 96 -36.11 3.92 5.84
N MET A 97 -35.79 3.72 4.55
CA MET A 97 -36.07 2.46 3.88
C MET A 97 -35.41 1.39 4.71
N ALA A 98 -36.22 0.47 5.23
CA ALA A 98 -35.72 -0.62 6.06
C ALA A 98 -34.70 -1.42 5.24
N GLN A 99 -33.46 -1.43 5.74
CA GLN A 99 -32.36 -2.26 5.23
C GLN A 99 -32.84 -3.71 5.13
N ALA A 100 -32.89 -4.23 3.91
CA ALA A 100 -33.25 -5.62 3.69
C ALA A 100 -32.07 -6.54 4.03
N GLN A 101 -32.38 -7.67 4.65
CA GLN A 101 -31.42 -8.74 4.95
C GLN A 101 -31.78 -9.94 4.07
N TYR A 102 -30.86 -10.32 3.20
CA TYR A 102 -31.02 -11.43 2.25
C TYR A 102 -30.02 -12.54 2.57
N TYR A 103 -30.47 -13.78 2.58
CA TYR A 103 -29.68 -14.96 2.93
C TYR A 103 -29.53 -15.90 1.73
N VAL A 104 -28.33 -16.43 1.52
CA VAL A 104 -27.99 -17.32 0.40
C VAL A 104 -27.25 -18.56 0.90
N SER A 105 -27.71 -19.75 0.51
CA SER A 105 -27.12 -21.04 0.86
C SER A 105 -27.21 -22.03 -0.30
N SER A 106 -26.08 -22.45 -0.86
CA SER A 106 -26.04 -23.47 -1.91
C SER A 106 -26.28 -24.89 -1.39
N THR A 107 -26.20 -25.13 -0.07
CA THR A 107 -26.52 -26.43 0.54
C THR A 107 -27.97 -26.58 1.01
N SER A 108 -28.67 -25.47 1.32
CA SER A 108 -30.00 -25.52 1.95
C SER A 108 -31.03 -24.49 1.44
N GLY A 109 -30.64 -23.56 0.56
CA GLY A 109 -31.54 -22.57 0.00
C GLY A 109 -32.34 -23.04 -1.23
N ASN A 110 -33.26 -22.19 -1.69
CA ASN A 110 -34.06 -22.40 -2.89
C ASN A 110 -34.38 -21.03 -3.53
N ASP A 111 -34.09 -20.86 -4.82
CA ASP A 111 -34.27 -19.57 -5.53
C ASP A 111 -35.75 -19.15 -5.69
N ARG A 112 -36.71 -20.01 -5.30
CA ARG A 112 -38.14 -19.66 -5.15
C ARG A 112 -38.49 -19.02 -3.81
N ASN A 113 -37.60 -19.05 -2.83
CA ASN A 113 -37.81 -18.44 -1.52
C ASN A 113 -37.73 -16.90 -1.59
N ASP A 114 -38.21 -16.23 -0.55
CA ASP A 114 -38.14 -14.77 -0.44
C ASP A 114 -36.72 -14.25 -0.11
N GLY A 115 -35.84 -15.11 0.39
CA GLY A 115 -34.47 -14.78 0.79
C GLY A 115 -34.37 -14.13 2.18
N ARG A 116 -35.48 -13.87 2.88
CA ARG A 116 -35.51 -12.94 4.03
C ARG A 116 -35.17 -13.55 5.38
N SER A 117 -34.85 -14.84 5.42
CA SER A 117 -34.36 -15.53 6.60
C SER A 117 -33.39 -16.64 6.22
N ALA A 118 -32.55 -17.08 7.16
CA ALA A 118 -31.69 -18.24 6.96
C ALA A 118 -32.45 -19.53 6.60
N ALA A 119 -33.71 -19.66 7.03
CA ALA A 119 -34.61 -20.78 6.71
C ALA A 119 -35.28 -20.64 5.33
N THR A 120 -35.38 -19.42 4.81
CA THR A 120 -35.93 -19.09 3.48
C THR A 120 -34.86 -18.52 2.55
N ALA A 121 -33.60 -18.97 2.70
CA ALA A 121 -32.47 -18.53 1.89
C ALA A 121 -32.63 -18.89 0.40
N TRP A 122 -32.02 -18.11 -0.49
CA TRP A 122 -31.85 -18.46 -1.91
C TRP A 122 -30.74 -19.50 -2.11
N ALA A 123 -30.70 -20.17 -3.26
CA ALA A 123 -29.71 -21.20 -3.56
C ALA A 123 -28.46 -20.66 -4.27
N GLY A 124 -28.63 -19.72 -5.22
CA GLY A 124 -27.57 -19.35 -6.17
C GLY A 124 -27.34 -17.85 -6.33
N LEU A 125 -26.12 -17.50 -6.76
CA LEU A 125 -25.74 -16.11 -7.09
C LEU A 125 -26.56 -15.56 -8.27
N GLU A 126 -27.01 -16.43 -9.19
CA GLU A 126 -27.97 -16.06 -10.24
C GLU A 126 -29.31 -15.54 -9.69
N ARG A 127 -29.66 -15.75 -8.42
CA ARG A 127 -30.85 -15.15 -7.79
C ARG A 127 -30.54 -13.80 -7.12
N VAL A 128 -29.30 -13.59 -6.69
CA VAL A 128 -28.81 -12.28 -6.20
C VAL A 128 -28.77 -11.27 -7.34
N GLU A 129 -28.22 -11.63 -8.51
CA GLU A 129 -28.21 -10.85 -9.78
C GLU A 129 -29.63 -10.53 -10.34
N LYS A 130 -30.69 -10.95 -9.64
CA LYS A 130 -32.10 -10.68 -10.00
C LYS A 130 -32.86 -9.90 -8.92
N GLU A 131 -32.26 -9.67 -7.75
CA GLU A 131 -32.86 -8.82 -6.71
C GLU A 131 -32.44 -7.38 -6.93
N LYS A 132 -33.39 -6.44 -6.86
CA LYS A 132 -33.10 -5.00 -6.96
C LYS A 132 -32.67 -4.45 -5.60
N LEU A 133 -31.41 -4.70 -5.26
CA LEU A 133 -30.79 -4.26 -4.01
C LEU A 133 -30.86 -2.73 -3.86
N ARG A 134 -30.90 -2.25 -2.62
CA ARG A 134 -31.03 -0.83 -2.28
C ARG A 134 -29.89 -0.37 -1.37
N PRO A 135 -29.56 0.93 -1.37
CA PRO A 135 -28.56 1.48 -0.45
C PRO A 135 -28.87 1.19 1.02
N GLY A 136 -28.02 0.39 1.66
CA GLY A 136 -28.17 -0.15 3.01
C GLY A 136 -28.39 -1.66 3.05
N ASP A 137 -28.86 -2.30 1.97
CA ASP A 137 -29.20 -3.73 1.97
C ASP A 137 -27.97 -4.63 2.17
N THR A 138 -28.21 -5.81 2.75
CA THR A 138 -27.18 -6.80 3.05
C THR A 138 -27.51 -8.15 2.39
N VAL A 139 -26.53 -8.75 1.74
CA VAL A 139 -26.59 -10.12 1.19
C VAL A 139 -25.57 -10.99 1.93
N SER A 140 -26.07 -11.92 2.73
CA SER A 140 -25.28 -12.80 3.58
C SER A 140 -25.23 -14.23 3.03
N LEU A 141 -24.02 -14.73 2.78
CA LEU A 141 -23.75 -16.07 2.25
C LEU A 141 -23.43 -17.04 3.40
N LYS A 142 -24.01 -18.24 3.39
CA LYS A 142 -23.88 -19.20 4.50
C LYS A 142 -22.45 -19.73 4.64
N SER A 143 -21.86 -19.62 5.83
CA SER A 143 -20.55 -20.21 6.16
C SER A 143 -20.54 -21.72 5.87
N GLY A 144 -19.41 -22.20 5.34
CA GLY A 144 -19.21 -23.57 4.83
C GLY A 144 -19.77 -23.84 3.42
N ASP A 145 -20.65 -23.01 2.86
CA ASP A 145 -21.18 -23.22 1.52
C ASP A 145 -20.20 -22.77 0.41
N SER A 146 -20.34 -23.38 -0.78
CA SER A 146 -19.59 -23.00 -1.98
C SER A 146 -20.53 -22.65 -3.13
N PHE A 147 -20.31 -21.48 -3.73
CA PHE A 147 -21.15 -20.86 -4.73
C PHE A 147 -20.45 -20.88 -6.09
N ARG A 148 -21.16 -21.36 -7.12
CA ARG A 148 -20.60 -21.67 -8.44
C ARG A 148 -20.89 -20.55 -9.43
N GLY A 149 -19.82 -19.97 -10.01
CA GLY A 149 -19.92 -18.86 -10.94
C GLY A 149 -19.64 -17.51 -10.26
N PRO A 150 -19.75 -16.40 -11.02
CA PRO A 150 -19.46 -15.08 -10.50
C PRO A 150 -20.62 -14.52 -9.68
N LEU A 151 -20.31 -13.72 -8.67
CA LEU A 151 -21.20 -12.66 -8.18
C LEU A 151 -21.05 -11.45 -9.11
N VAL A 152 -22.16 -10.96 -9.65
CA VAL A 152 -22.24 -9.70 -10.40
C VAL A 152 -22.97 -8.70 -9.51
N VAL A 153 -22.47 -7.46 -9.47
CA VAL A 153 -23.09 -6.35 -8.73
C VAL A 153 -23.37 -5.21 -9.70
N ASP A 154 -24.66 -4.95 -9.94
CA ASP A 154 -25.16 -3.90 -10.84
C ASP A 154 -26.08 -2.84 -10.21
N GLU A 155 -26.29 -2.88 -8.88
CA GLU A 155 -26.69 -1.73 -8.07
C GLU A 155 -25.51 -1.05 -7.32
N SER A 156 -25.72 0.20 -6.93
CA SER A 156 -24.84 0.98 -6.05
C SER A 156 -25.54 1.25 -4.72
N GLY A 157 -24.75 1.37 -3.64
CA GLY A 157 -25.24 1.94 -2.39
C GLY A 157 -25.30 3.47 -2.43
N ARG A 158 -25.12 4.11 -1.27
CA ARG A 158 -24.89 5.55 -1.14
C ARG A 158 -24.01 5.86 0.06
N ARG A 159 -23.50 7.10 0.14
CA ARG A 159 -22.71 7.56 1.30
C ARG A 159 -23.49 7.38 2.61
N GLY A 160 -22.92 6.64 3.56
CA GLY A 160 -23.56 6.31 4.84
C GLY A 160 -24.61 5.19 4.79
N ALA A 161 -24.80 4.52 3.64
CA ALA A 161 -25.59 3.30 3.49
C ALA A 161 -25.11 2.53 2.24
N PRO A 162 -23.94 1.85 2.31
CA PRO A 162 -23.45 1.02 1.21
C PRO A 162 -24.34 -0.23 1.02
N ILE A 163 -24.09 -1.02 -0.02
CA ILE A 163 -24.62 -2.39 -0.10
C ILE A 163 -23.55 -3.34 0.44
N HIS A 164 -23.94 -4.24 1.34
CA HIS A 164 -23.03 -5.13 2.06
C HIS A 164 -23.12 -6.57 1.51
N PHE A 165 -22.00 -7.17 1.13
CA PHE A 165 -21.91 -8.59 0.77
C PHE A 165 -21.02 -9.33 1.77
N THR A 166 -21.63 -10.15 2.62
CA THR A 166 -20.95 -10.73 3.79
C THR A 166 -21.35 -12.20 4.04
N SER A 167 -21.00 -12.78 5.19
CA SER A 167 -21.33 -14.16 5.54
C SER A 167 -22.22 -14.31 6.78
N TYR A 168 -22.84 -15.49 6.95
CA TYR A 168 -23.63 -15.81 8.15
C TYR A 168 -23.48 -17.27 8.60
N GLY A 169 -23.61 -17.48 9.91
CA GLY A 169 -23.43 -18.81 10.53
C GLY A 169 -21.98 -19.16 10.80
N GLU A 170 -21.76 -20.28 11.47
CA GLU A 170 -20.46 -20.72 11.96
C GLU A 170 -19.67 -21.52 10.91
N GLY A 171 -18.34 -21.57 11.06
CA GLY A 171 -17.44 -22.35 10.22
C GLY A 171 -16.62 -21.51 9.23
N PRO A 172 -16.04 -22.14 8.19
CA PRO A 172 -15.22 -21.45 7.20
C PRO A 172 -16.02 -20.42 6.38
N ALA A 173 -15.35 -19.35 5.94
CA ALA A 173 -15.95 -18.35 5.05
C ALA A 173 -16.52 -18.98 3.75
N PRO A 174 -17.71 -18.55 3.28
CA PRO A 174 -18.32 -19.05 2.05
C PRO A 174 -17.44 -18.79 0.83
N ILE A 175 -17.35 -19.76 -0.08
CA ILE A 175 -16.47 -19.68 -1.26
C ILE A 175 -17.25 -19.25 -2.50
N ILE A 176 -16.91 -18.09 -3.08
CA ILE A 176 -17.34 -17.71 -4.43
C ILE A 176 -16.29 -18.19 -5.44
N ASP A 177 -16.66 -19.15 -6.32
CA ASP A 177 -15.77 -19.71 -7.34
C ASP A 177 -16.17 -19.29 -8.77
N GLY A 178 -15.50 -18.25 -9.26
CA GLY A 178 -15.68 -17.73 -10.61
C GLY A 178 -15.23 -18.69 -11.72
N ALA A 179 -14.41 -19.70 -11.42
CA ALA A 179 -13.94 -20.64 -12.43
C ALA A 179 -15.00 -21.67 -12.81
N VAL A 180 -15.89 -22.03 -11.88
CA VAL A 180 -16.89 -23.10 -11.99
C VAL A 180 -18.25 -22.54 -12.46
N GLY A 181 -18.24 -21.85 -13.61
CA GLY A 181 -19.41 -21.16 -14.16
C GLY A 181 -20.06 -21.81 -15.40
N LYS A 182 -21.37 -21.62 -15.57
CA LYS A 182 -22.12 -22.00 -16.78
C LYS A 182 -21.52 -21.30 -18.01
N GLY A 183 -21.30 -22.06 -19.09
CA GLY A 183 -20.68 -21.55 -20.32
C GLY A 183 -19.18 -21.22 -20.24
N GLY A 184 -18.46 -21.67 -19.19
CA GLY A 184 -17.01 -21.48 -19.02
C GLY A 184 -16.63 -20.55 -17.87
N SER A 185 -15.35 -20.52 -17.54
CA SER A 185 -14.81 -19.77 -16.39
C SER A 185 -14.96 -18.27 -16.58
N ALA A 186 -15.49 -17.59 -15.56
CA ALA A 186 -15.72 -16.14 -15.55
C ALA A 186 -14.40 -15.36 -15.61
N LEU A 187 -14.48 -14.05 -15.88
CA LEU A 187 -13.30 -13.18 -15.89
C LEU A 187 -12.88 -12.80 -14.46
N ALA A 188 -13.87 -12.63 -13.57
CA ALA A 188 -13.70 -12.37 -12.15
C ALA A 188 -14.63 -13.30 -11.34
N ALA A 189 -14.35 -13.52 -10.06
CA ALA A 189 -15.28 -14.16 -9.14
C ALA A 189 -16.31 -13.18 -8.57
N VAL A 190 -15.91 -11.93 -8.33
CA VAL A 190 -16.82 -10.80 -8.08
C VAL A 190 -16.59 -9.73 -9.15
N LEU A 191 -17.65 -9.31 -9.84
CA LEU A 191 -17.60 -8.30 -10.89
C LEU A 191 -18.49 -7.10 -10.53
N ILE A 192 -17.85 -5.97 -10.25
CA ILE A 192 -18.47 -4.67 -10.00
C ILE A 192 -18.18 -3.77 -11.20
N LYS A 193 -19.21 -3.15 -11.79
CA LYS A 193 -19.04 -2.33 -13.00
C LYS A 193 -19.92 -1.10 -12.99
N ASP A 194 -19.28 0.07 -12.96
CA ASP A 194 -19.91 1.40 -12.88
C ASP A 194 -20.78 1.61 -11.61
N GLN A 195 -20.62 0.75 -10.61
CA GLN A 195 -21.28 0.80 -9.29
C GLN A 195 -20.30 1.17 -8.18
N ASP A 196 -20.81 1.72 -7.09
CA ASP A 196 -20.03 2.19 -5.94
C ASP A 196 -20.83 2.17 -4.63
N HIS A 197 -20.22 2.64 -3.53
CA HIS A 197 -20.73 2.53 -2.16
C HIS A 197 -21.04 1.06 -1.79
N LEU A 198 -19.98 0.23 -1.73
CA LEU A 198 -20.06 -1.22 -1.51
C LEU A 198 -19.11 -1.69 -0.41
N GLU A 199 -19.60 -2.52 0.51
CA GLU A 199 -18.79 -3.32 1.43
C GLU A 199 -18.78 -4.78 0.95
N ILE A 200 -17.60 -5.43 0.99
CA ILE A 200 -17.49 -6.89 0.79
C ILE A 200 -16.59 -7.45 1.89
N SER A 201 -17.15 -8.32 2.74
CA SER A 201 -16.46 -8.80 3.93
C SER A 201 -16.65 -10.29 4.22
N HIS A 202 -15.68 -10.91 4.90
CA HIS A 202 -15.81 -12.29 5.41
C HIS A 202 -16.16 -13.37 4.36
N LEU A 203 -15.70 -13.21 3.11
CA LEU A 203 -15.85 -14.18 2.01
C LEU A 203 -14.52 -14.83 1.61
N ALA A 204 -14.57 -16.06 1.13
CA ALA A 204 -13.50 -16.70 0.37
C ALA A 204 -13.76 -16.54 -1.14
N ILE A 205 -12.74 -16.18 -1.92
CA ILE A 205 -12.88 -15.76 -3.32
C ILE A 205 -11.84 -16.45 -4.19
N ARG A 206 -12.30 -17.32 -5.11
CA ARG A 206 -11.44 -18.08 -6.04
C ARG A 206 -11.76 -17.83 -7.51
N ASN A 207 -10.72 -17.78 -8.35
CA ASN A 207 -10.89 -17.83 -9.80
C ASN A 207 -9.72 -18.49 -10.55
N PHE A 208 -9.50 -19.79 -10.34
CA PHE A 208 -8.55 -20.56 -11.15
C PHE A 208 -9.21 -20.95 -12.47
N ARG A 209 -9.19 -20.05 -13.46
CA ARG A 209 -9.87 -20.27 -14.73
C ARG A 209 -9.30 -21.51 -15.45
N LYS A 210 -10.14 -22.51 -15.71
CA LYS A 210 -9.75 -23.74 -16.45
C LYS A 210 -10.42 -23.88 -17.82
N LYS A 211 -11.54 -23.19 -18.08
CA LYS A 211 -12.32 -23.31 -19.33
C LYS A 211 -12.54 -21.96 -20.00
N SER A 212 -12.10 -21.84 -21.26
CA SER A 212 -12.30 -20.64 -22.09
C SER A 212 -13.77 -20.25 -22.18
N LYS A 213 -14.03 -18.94 -22.23
CA LYS A 213 -15.38 -18.36 -22.36
C LYS A 213 -15.33 -17.27 -23.42
N ARG A 214 -16.31 -17.28 -24.32
CA ARG A 214 -16.38 -16.33 -25.46
C ARG A 214 -16.23 -14.89 -24.97
N ASP A 215 -15.48 -14.10 -25.73
CA ASP A 215 -15.21 -12.68 -25.47
C ASP A 215 -14.48 -12.36 -24.14
N LYS A 216 -13.93 -13.38 -23.44
CA LYS A 216 -13.04 -13.24 -22.27
C LYS A 216 -11.66 -13.76 -22.60
N ALA A 217 -10.62 -12.93 -22.50
CA ALA A 217 -9.25 -13.34 -22.81
C ALA A 217 -8.74 -14.37 -21.78
N ASP A 218 -8.26 -15.54 -22.23
CA ASP A 218 -7.84 -16.71 -21.44
C ASP A 218 -6.56 -16.56 -20.58
N VAL A 219 -6.19 -15.30 -20.36
CA VAL A 219 -4.86 -14.80 -19.94
C VAL A 219 -4.98 -13.70 -18.89
N ASN A 220 -6.24 -13.43 -18.49
CA ASN A 220 -6.63 -12.53 -17.42
C ASN A 220 -7.52 -13.31 -16.45
N ALA A 221 -7.39 -13.06 -15.15
CA ALA A 221 -8.22 -13.66 -14.10
C ALA A 221 -8.24 -12.73 -12.89
N TYR A 222 -9.39 -12.59 -12.24
CA TYR A 222 -9.53 -11.74 -11.07
C TYR A 222 -10.29 -12.44 -9.95
N GLY A 223 -9.95 -12.14 -8.70
CA GLY A 223 -10.84 -12.40 -7.57
C GLY A 223 -11.99 -11.40 -7.63
N ILE A 224 -11.75 -10.20 -7.09
CA ILE A 224 -12.63 -9.03 -7.24
C ILE A 224 -12.14 -8.15 -8.40
N LEU A 225 -13.07 -7.69 -9.23
CA LEU A 225 -12.83 -6.73 -10.30
C LEU A 225 -13.84 -5.58 -10.26
N VAL A 226 -13.40 -4.41 -9.79
CA VAL A 226 -14.11 -3.12 -9.88
C VAL A 226 -13.69 -2.42 -11.17
N LYS A 227 -14.67 -1.94 -11.94
CA LYS A 227 -14.44 -1.17 -13.17
C LYS A 227 -15.23 0.12 -13.24
N ASN A 228 -14.52 1.25 -13.29
CA ASN A 228 -15.05 2.51 -13.79
C ASN A 228 -14.82 2.58 -15.31
N THR A 229 -15.89 2.54 -16.11
CA THR A 229 -15.77 2.57 -17.59
C THR A 229 -15.68 3.99 -18.19
N GLY A 230 -15.63 5.03 -17.36
CA GLY A 230 -15.56 6.43 -17.79
C GLY A 230 -16.93 7.13 -17.89
N LYS A 231 -17.95 6.61 -17.18
CA LYS A 231 -19.33 7.17 -17.18
C LYS A 231 -19.55 8.26 -16.13
N ARG A 232 -19.04 8.02 -14.92
CA ARG A 232 -19.20 8.82 -13.70
C ARG A 232 -17.99 8.55 -12.79
N SER A 233 -17.72 9.39 -11.80
CA SER A 233 -16.82 8.97 -10.72
C SER A 233 -17.51 7.92 -9.84
N LEU A 234 -16.71 7.04 -9.25
CA LEU A 234 -17.12 5.98 -8.33
C LEU A 234 -16.47 6.22 -6.97
N GLN A 235 -17.19 6.07 -5.86
CA GLN A 235 -16.63 6.27 -4.52
C GLN A 235 -17.16 5.31 -3.45
N GLY A 236 -16.37 5.07 -2.40
CA GLY A 236 -16.79 4.31 -1.22
C GLY A 236 -16.75 2.81 -1.48
N PHE A 237 -15.60 2.20 -1.22
CA PHE A 237 -15.41 0.75 -1.33
C PHE A 237 -14.66 0.26 -0.09
N GLU A 238 -15.20 -0.74 0.60
CA GLU A 238 -14.60 -1.29 1.83
C GLU A 238 -14.53 -2.81 1.70
N PHE A 239 -13.33 -3.33 1.39
CA PHE A 239 -13.09 -4.76 1.15
C PHE A 239 -12.19 -5.33 2.25
N HIS A 240 -12.74 -6.19 3.12
CA HIS A 240 -12.02 -6.61 4.31
C HIS A 240 -12.30 -8.03 4.82
N HIS A 241 -11.36 -8.58 5.57
CA HIS A 241 -11.48 -9.93 6.16
C HIS A 241 -11.72 -11.02 5.08
N LEU A 242 -11.27 -10.79 3.84
CA LEU A 242 -11.41 -11.71 2.71
C LEU A 242 -10.24 -12.69 2.65
N ASN A 243 -10.51 -13.91 2.17
CA ASN A 243 -9.48 -14.84 1.71
C ASN A 243 -9.54 -14.95 0.18
N VAL A 244 -8.65 -14.25 -0.53
CA VAL A 244 -8.61 -14.21 -2.00
C VAL A 244 -7.50 -15.11 -2.51
N GLU A 245 -7.85 -16.24 -3.14
CA GLU A 245 -6.89 -17.30 -3.44
C GLU A 245 -7.08 -17.98 -4.80
N GLU A 246 -6.04 -18.69 -5.26
CA GLU A 246 -6.00 -19.47 -6.50
C GLU A 246 -6.48 -18.65 -7.73
N VAL A 247 -6.00 -17.42 -7.89
CA VAL A 247 -6.41 -16.52 -8.97
C VAL A 247 -5.45 -16.64 -10.16
N TYR A 248 -5.82 -17.49 -11.12
CA TYR A 248 -4.96 -17.93 -12.22
C TYR A 248 -5.66 -17.93 -13.60
N PRO A 249 -4.91 -17.63 -14.68
CA PRO A 249 -5.41 -17.71 -16.06
C PRO A 249 -5.48 -19.17 -16.55
N ILE A 250 -6.05 -19.37 -17.74
CA ILE A 250 -6.11 -20.69 -18.41
C ILE A 250 -4.76 -21.03 -19.06
N ARG A 251 -4.00 -20.03 -19.48
CA ARG A 251 -2.67 -20.15 -20.10
C ARG A 251 -1.80 -18.93 -19.82
N PRO A 252 -0.46 -19.05 -19.86
CA PRO A 252 0.44 -17.92 -19.74
C PRO A 252 0.39 -17.02 -20.98
N LYS A 253 1.15 -15.93 -20.93
CA LYS A 253 1.45 -15.09 -22.10
C LYS A 253 2.94 -15.09 -22.44
N LYS A 254 3.23 -14.79 -23.70
CA LYS A 254 4.57 -14.53 -24.22
C LYS A 254 5.22 -13.22 -23.70
N SER A 255 4.49 -12.42 -22.91
CA SER A 255 4.92 -11.08 -22.47
C SER A 255 4.41 -10.78 -21.06
N PHE A 256 5.35 -10.49 -20.15
CA PHE A 256 5.12 -10.14 -18.73
C PHE A 256 4.03 -9.06 -18.55
N ASN A 257 4.11 -7.98 -19.34
CA ASN A 257 3.24 -6.83 -19.15
C ASN A 257 1.79 -7.09 -19.51
N GLU A 258 1.54 -8.06 -20.39
CA GLU A 258 0.24 -8.35 -20.93
C GLU A 258 -0.65 -9.24 -20.03
N THR A 259 -0.09 -9.97 -19.07
CA THR A 259 -0.83 -10.81 -18.11
C THR A 259 -1.58 -9.89 -17.15
N SER A 260 -2.92 -9.86 -17.20
CA SER A 260 -3.73 -9.04 -16.30
C SER A 260 -4.48 -9.94 -15.33
N VAL A 261 -3.72 -10.42 -14.33
CA VAL A 261 -4.21 -11.26 -13.24
C VAL A 261 -4.03 -10.49 -11.92
N THR A 262 -5.03 -10.49 -11.05
CA THR A 262 -4.99 -9.74 -9.77
C THR A 262 -6.02 -10.31 -8.78
N GLY A 263 -5.67 -10.43 -7.50
CA GLY A 263 -6.63 -10.78 -6.43
C GLY A 263 -7.78 -9.76 -6.33
N ILE A 264 -7.46 -8.52 -5.93
CA ILE A 264 -8.39 -7.38 -5.85
C ILE A 264 -7.97 -6.29 -6.84
N ARG A 265 -8.82 -5.99 -7.82
CA ARG A 265 -8.51 -5.04 -8.91
C ARG A 265 -9.50 -3.89 -8.99
N PHE A 266 -8.96 -2.67 -8.95
CA PHE A 266 -9.64 -1.46 -9.40
C PHE A 266 -9.07 -1.01 -10.76
N GLU A 267 -9.93 -0.85 -11.76
CA GLU A 267 -9.52 -0.39 -13.10
C GLU A 267 -10.39 0.78 -13.58
N THR A 268 -9.79 1.97 -13.62
CA THR A 268 -10.40 3.20 -14.11
C THR A 268 -9.96 3.48 -15.55
N ALA A 269 -10.93 3.72 -16.42
CA ALA A 269 -10.67 3.97 -17.84
C ALA A 269 -10.11 5.38 -18.09
N PRO A 270 -9.01 5.54 -18.86
CA PRO A 270 -8.43 6.85 -19.17
C PRO A 270 -9.44 7.73 -19.92
N ALA A 271 -9.57 8.98 -19.48
CA ALA A 271 -10.56 9.92 -20.00
C ALA A 271 -10.45 10.12 -21.53
N LYS A 272 -11.54 9.86 -22.24
CA LYS A 272 -11.62 10.00 -23.72
C LYS A 272 -12.00 11.41 -24.17
N SER A 273 -12.61 12.20 -23.29
CA SER A 273 -12.97 13.61 -23.49
C SER A 273 -13.04 14.31 -22.12
N LYS A 274 -13.04 15.65 -22.09
CA LYS A 274 -13.20 16.42 -20.83
C LYS A 274 -14.51 16.09 -20.08
N LYS A 275 -15.58 15.71 -20.79
CA LYS A 275 -16.86 15.25 -20.19
C LYS A 275 -16.83 13.81 -19.67
N GLN A 276 -15.76 13.06 -19.92
CA GLN A 276 -15.52 11.70 -19.45
C GLN A 276 -14.20 11.63 -18.65
N ALA A 277 -13.81 12.76 -18.04
CA ALA A 277 -12.75 12.83 -17.04
C ALA A 277 -13.39 12.51 -15.68
N VAL A 278 -13.18 11.28 -15.22
CA VAL A 278 -13.77 10.72 -13.99
C VAL A 278 -12.78 9.75 -13.37
N ASN A 279 -12.88 9.56 -12.06
CA ASN A 279 -11.96 8.77 -11.27
C ASN A 279 -12.70 7.78 -10.34
N THR A 280 -11.93 6.94 -9.64
CA THR A 280 -12.41 6.14 -8.52
C THR A 280 -11.77 6.65 -7.23
N SER A 281 -12.53 6.73 -6.14
CA SER A 281 -12.06 7.32 -4.88
C SER A 281 -12.61 6.65 -3.62
N ASP A 282 -12.08 6.99 -2.45
CA ASP A 282 -12.51 6.45 -1.14
C ASP A 282 -12.54 4.91 -1.16
N VAL A 283 -11.36 4.33 -1.36
CA VAL A 283 -11.15 2.88 -1.50
C VAL A 283 -10.34 2.39 -0.31
N TYR A 284 -10.96 1.59 0.54
CA TYR A 284 -10.35 0.96 1.70
C TYR A 284 -10.27 -0.56 1.50
N ILE A 285 -9.07 -1.11 1.61
CA ILE A 285 -8.78 -2.53 1.46
C ILE A 285 -7.94 -2.94 2.66
N HIS A 286 -8.50 -3.73 3.58
CA HIS A 286 -7.83 -4.04 4.84
C HIS A 286 -8.10 -5.43 5.43
N ASP A 287 -7.19 -5.92 6.28
CA ASP A 287 -7.32 -7.22 6.97
C ASP A 287 -7.54 -8.43 6.05
N ASN A 288 -7.16 -8.33 4.76
CA ASN A 288 -7.34 -9.40 3.78
C ASN A 288 -6.14 -10.33 3.74
N VAL A 289 -6.39 -11.63 3.57
CA VAL A 289 -5.39 -12.62 3.15
C VAL A 289 -5.50 -12.81 1.64
N ILE A 290 -4.41 -12.60 0.91
CA ILE A 290 -4.38 -12.72 -0.55
C ILE A 290 -3.21 -13.60 -0.95
N ARG A 291 -3.48 -14.76 -1.54
CA ARG A 291 -2.44 -15.76 -1.84
C ARG A 291 -2.61 -16.42 -3.19
N HIS A 292 -1.55 -17.05 -3.68
CA HIS A 292 -1.59 -17.87 -4.90
C HIS A 292 -2.28 -17.16 -6.09
N THR A 293 -1.76 -16.00 -6.48
CA THR A 293 -2.21 -15.28 -7.69
C THR A 293 -1.09 -15.20 -8.72
N ALA A 294 -1.42 -15.19 -10.01
CA ALA A 294 -0.41 -15.25 -11.06
C ALA A 294 0.44 -13.97 -11.25
N ARG A 295 0.05 -12.83 -10.64
CA ARG A 295 0.76 -11.55 -10.86
C ARG A 295 0.60 -10.45 -9.79
N PHE A 296 -0.59 -10.25 -9.23
CA PHE A 296 -0.84 -9.16 -8.26
C PHE A 296 -1.77 -9.59 -7.14
N GLY A 297 -1.46 -9.21 -5.91
CA GLY A 297 -2.42 -9.28 -4.80
C GLY A 297 -3.51 -8.22 -4.97
N ILE A 298 -3.13 -6.95 -4.87
CA ILE A 298 -3.98 -5.76 -5.02
C ILE A 298 -3.41 -4.89 -6.15
N ALA A 299 -4.27 -4.38 -7.04
CA ALA A 299 -3.84 -3.37 -8.01
C ALA A 299 -4.90 -2.31 -8.26
N ILE A 300 -4.53 -1.05 -7.99
CA ILE A 300 -5.26 0.14 -8.43
C ILE A 300 -4.63 0.59 -9.75
N ARG A 301 -5.46 0.82 -10.79
CA ARG A 301 -4.98 1.26 -12.11
C ARG A 301 -5.90 2.30 -12.75
N HIS A 302 -5.51 3.56 -12.65
CA HIS A 302 -5.94 4.63 -13.54
C HIS A 302 -4.83 4.87 -14.57
N ARG A 303 -5.07 4.57 -15.85
CA ARG A 303 -4.08 4.89 -16.92
C ARG A 303 -4.12 6.39 -17.25
N PRO A 304 -2.99 7.05 -17.58
CA PRO A 304 -3.00 8.46 -17.95
C PRO A 304 -3.89 8.71 -19.18
N SER A 305 -4.71 9.75 -19.11
CA SER A 305 -5.42 10.32 -20.24
C SER A 305 -4.44 10.90 -21.25
N LYS A 306 -4.86 10.90 -22.51
CA LYS A 306 -4.20 11.61 -23.62
C LYS A 306 -5.03 12.82 -24.07
N LYS A 307 -5.80 13.42 -23.16
CA LYS A 307 -6.60 14.62 -23.44
C LYS A 307 -6.06 15.84 -22.70
N GLU A 308 -5.69 16.82 -23.50
CA GLU A 308 -5.33 18.17 -23.09
C GLU A 308 -6.38 18.78 -22.15
N GLY A 309 -5.93 19.38 -21.05
CA GLY A 309 -6.81 19.84 -19.97
C GLY A 309 -7.48 18.72 -19.17
N VAL A 310 -6.98 17.47 -19.26
CA VAL A 310 -7.29 16.38 -18.32
C VAL A 310 -5.98 15.75 -17.82
N THR A 311 -5.05 15.40 -18.71
CA THR A 311 -3.75 14.80 -18.34
C THR A 311 -3.06 15.58 -17.21
N GLY A 312 -2.69 14.90 -16.11
CA GLY A 312 -2.05 15.51 -14.94
C GLY A 312 -2.98 16.19 -13.91
N THR A 313 -4.22 16.54 -14.29
CA THR A 313 -5.23 17.10 -13.38
C THR A 313 -5.72 16.06 -12.35
N PRO A 314 -6.40 16.44 -11.25
CA PRO A 314 -6.89 15.46 -10.28
C PRO A 314 -7.81 14.37 -10.85
N LEU A 315 -8.56 14.65 -11.93
CA LEU A 315 -9.43 13.69 -12.62
C LEU A 315 -8.68 12.64 -13.46
N ASP A 316 -7.35 12.76 -13.57
CA ASP A 316 -6.46 11.81 -14.26
C ASP A 316 -5.86 10.77 -13.29
N TYR A 317 -6.35 10.73 -12.05
CA TYR A 317 -5.85 9.91 -10.95
C TYR A 317 -7.03 9.38 -10.11
N ASP A 318 -6.89 8.19 -9.56
CA ASP A 318 -7.75 7.68 -8.48
C ASP A 318 -7.24 8.21 -7.12
N THR A 319 -8.13 8.48 -6.15
CA THR A 319 -7.82 9.36 -4.99
C THR A 319 -8.36 8.84 -3.67
N ASP A 320 -7.67 9.06 -2.55
CA ASP A 320 -8.05 8.54 -1.23
C ASP A 320 -8.11 6.99 -1.26
N ILE A 321 -6.90 6.42 -1.39
CA ILE A 321 -6.67 4.97 -1.48
C ILE A 321 -5.99 4.50 -0.19
N ARG A 322 -6.66 3.64 0.58
CA ARG A 322 -6.17 3.06 1.84
C ARG A 322 -5.98 1.56 1.67
N ILE A 323 -4.74 1.10 1.74
CA ILE A 323 -4.38 -0.33 1.71
C ILE A 323 -3.66 -0.63 3.03
N VAL A 324 -4.36 -1.21 3.99
CA VAL A 324 -3.90 -1.30 5.40
C VAL A 324 -3.98 -2.72 5.95
N ASN A 325 -2.96 -3.21 6.67
CA ASN A 325 -2.98 -4.51 7.34
C ASN A 325 -3.36 -5.73 6.46
N ASN A 326 -3.04 -5.71 5.17
CA ASN A 326 -3.26 -6.86 4.28
C ASN A 326 -2.05 -7.80 4.31
N ARG A 327 -2.30 -9.11 4.24
CA ARG A 327 -1.28 -10.16 4.16
C ARG A 327 -1.28 -10.81 2.79
N CYS A 328 -0.22 -10.58 2.02
CA CYS A 328 0.03 -11.25 0.75
C CYS A 328 1.01 -12.42 0.92
N GLU A 329 0.68 -13.59 0.39
CA GLU A 329 1.54 -14.79 0.48
C GLU A 329 1.70 -15.51 -0.86
N ASP A 330 2.93 -15.94 -1.17
CA ASP A 330 3.23 -16.87 -2.27
C ASP A 330 2.57 -16.47 -3.61
N LEU A 331 2.72 -15.18 -3.94
CA LEU A 331 2.21 -14.61 -5.17
C LEU A 331 3.22 -14.82 -6.30
N GLY A 332 2.76 -15.26 -7.46
CA GLY A 332 3.57 -15.35 -8.67
C GLY A 332 4.06 -14.01 -9.22
N GLY A 333 3.68 -12.90 -8.60
CA GLY A 333 4.19 -11.55 -8.85
C GLY A 333 4.19 -10.69 -7.60
N SER A 334 3.82 -9.41 -7.72
CA SER A 334 3.88 -8.44 -6.61
C SER A 334 2.64 -8.50 -5.70
N CYS A 335 2.70 -7.99 -4.46
CA CYS A 335 1.45 -7.77 -3.71
C CYS A 335 0.72 -6.54 -4.23
N VAL A 336 1.24 -5.33 -4.01
CA VAL A 336 0.51 -4.07 -4.29
C VAL A 336 1.06 -3.31 -5.50
N LEU A 337 0.15 -2.78 -6.31
CA LEU A 337 0.43 -1.77 -7.32
C LEU A 337 -0.51 -0.57 -7.16
N MET A 338 0.03 0.63 -6.92
CA MET A 338 -0.68 1.90 -7.08
C MET A 338 -0.23 2.58 -8.37
N ASN A 339 -1.04 2.45 -9.43
CA ASN A 339 -0.79 3.07 -10.73
C ASN A 339 -1.81 4.19 -10.99
N GLY A 340 -1.36 5.45 -10.98
CA GLY A 340 -2.25 6.58 -11.18
C GLY A 340 -3.05 6.96 -9.93
N VAL A 341 -2.42 6.94 -8.75
CA VAL A 341 -3.05 7.32 -7.48
C VAL A 341 -2.59 8.73 -7.07
N SER A 342 -3.47 9.53 -6.46
CA SER A 342 -3.15 10.85 -5.89
C SER A 342 -3.72 10.89 -4.46
N GLY A 343 -2.85 10.81 -3.45
CA GLY A 343 -3.26 10.53 -2.07
C GLY A 343 -3.50 9.03 -1.85
N GLY A 344 -2.44 8.29 -1.53
CA GLY A 344 -2.48 6.86 -1.23
C GLY A 344 -1.69 6.48 0.02
N LEU A 345 -2.29 5.67 0.89
CA LEU A 345 -1.71 5.14 2.11
C LEU A 345 -1.52 3.63 2.00
N LEU A 346 -0.29 3.17 2.20
CA LEU A 346 0.09 1.77 2.29
C LEU A 346 0.67 1.50 3.68
N GLU A 347 -0.12 0.94 4.60
CA GLU A 347 0.26 0.87 6.02
C GLU A 347 0.10 -0.52 6.66
N GLY A 348 1.08 -0.98 7.44
CA GLY A 348 0.97 -2.23 8.22
C GLY A 348 0.87 -3.53 7.40
N ASN A 349 1.05 -3.48 6.08
CA ASN A 349 0.87 -4.66 5.23
C ASN A 349 2.06 -5.61 5.32
N THR A 350 1.81 -6.91 5.17
CA THR A 350 2.83 -7.96 5.17
C THR A 350 2.90 -8.66 3.82
N PHE A 351 4.06 -8.64 3.16
CA PHE A 351 4.31 -9.24 1.86
C PHE A 351 5.30 -10.40 1.99
N LEU A 352 4.85 -11.64 1.79
CA LEU A 352 5.67 -12.84 1.93
C LEU A 352 5.84 -13.53 0.58
N ARG A 353 7.10 -13.68 0.13
CA ARG A 353 7.49 -14.48 -1.04
C ARG A 353 6.81 -14.00 -2.34
N SER A 354 6.93 -12.71 -2.63
CA SER A 354 6.55 -12.13 -3.93
C SER A 354 7.42 -12.72 -5.05
N GLY A 355 6.81 -13.15 -6.16
CA GLY A 355 7.48 -13.91 -7.23
C GLY A 355 7.58 -15.43 -7.00
N ALA A 356 6.80 -16.00 -6.06
CA ALA A 356 6.83 -17.43 -5.74
C ALA A 356 6.39 -18.35 -6.90
N LEU A 357 7.01 -19.53 -6.96
CA LEU A 357 6.85 -20.53 -8.03
C LEU A 357 5.73 -21.56 -7.74
N VAL A 358 4.55 -21.09 -7.31
CA VAL A 358 3.41 -21.97 -6.98
C VAL A 358 2.79 -22.59 -8.23
N GLU A 359 2.52 -21.77 -9.24
CA GLU A 359 1.97 -22.15 -10.54
C GLU A 359 2.83 -21.47 -11.63
N PRO A 360 4.10 -21.89 -11.79
CA PRO A 360 5.10 -21.12 -12.53
C PRO A 360 4.80 -21.04 -14.02
N GLU A 361 4.15 -22.06 -14.59
CA GLU A 361 3.71 -22.13 -16.00
C GLU A 361 2.55 -21.17 -16.31
N LEU A 362 1.95 -20.52 -15.31
CA LEU A 362 0.84 -19.56 -15.46
C LEU A 362 1.17 -18.16 -14.93
N SER A 363 2.27 -18.02 -14.20
CA SER A 363 2.63 -16.86 -13.39
C SER A 363 3.73 -16.01 -14.03
N VAL A 364 4.01 -14.83 -13.46
CA VAL A 364 5.11 -13.97 -13.95
C VAL A 364 6.46 -14.23 -13.29
N ASN A 365 6.49 -15.03 -12.22
CA ASN A 365 7.68 -15.53 -11.51
C ASN A 365 8.68 -14.43 -11.09
N ARG A 366 8.14 -13.24 -10.78
CA ARG A 366 8.89 -12.03 -10.42
C ARG A 366 7.98 -11.01 -9.76
N GLY A 367 8.30 -10.57 -8.56
CA GLY A 367 7.57 -9.49 -7.88
C GLY A 367 8.33 -8.85 -6.74
N SER A 368 8.03 -7.57 -6.49
CA SER A 368 8.35 -6.87 -5.24
C SER A 368 7.15 -6.93 -4.29
N GLY A 369 7.31 -6.58 -3.01
CA GLY A 369 6.17 -6.43 -2.10
C GLY A 369 5.14 -5.41 -2.61
N ALA A 370 5.56 -4.15 -2.76
CA ALA A 370 4.72 -3.09 -3.33
C ALA A 370 5.49 -2.22 -4.34
N TRP A 371 4.77 -1.52 -5.22
CA TRP A 371 5.34 -0.45 -6.04
C TRP A 371 4.36 0.63 -6.51
N PHE A 372 4.93 1.81 -6.76
CA PHE A 372 4.22 3.06 -7.09
C PHE A 372 4.63 3.54 -8.48
N PHE A 373 3.66 3.76 -9.37
CA PHE A 373 3.91 4.15 -10.75
C PHE A 373 2.96 5.26 -11.22
N ARG A 374 3.49 6.37 -11.75
CA ARG A 374 2.69 7.54 -12.15
C ARG A 374 1.69 8.00 -11.07
N SER A 375 2.11 7.99 -9.82
CA SER A 375 1.29 8.32 -8.65
C SER A 375 1.90 9.50 -7.87
N ARG A 376 1.11 10.18 -7.05
CA ARG A 376 1.59 11.27 -6.21
C ARG A 376 0.98 11.28 -4.82
N ASP A 377 1.68 11.92 -3.90
CA ASP A 377 1.30 12.04 -2.49
C ASP A 377 1.02 10.64 -1.90
N ILE A 378 2.03 9.77 -1.93
CA ILE A 378 1.95 8.40 -1.41
C ILE A 378 2.76 8.30 -0.11
N VAL A 379 2.15 7.74 0.94
CA VAL A 379 2.83 7.33 2.17
C VAL A 379 2.82 5.81 2.25
N ALA A 380 3.98 5.22 2.48
CA ALA A 380 4.16 3.79 2.63
C ALA A 380 4.95 3.51 3.91
N GLN A 381 4.26 3.05 4.96
CA GLN A 381 4.84 2.93 6.29
C GLN A 381 4.45 1.71 7.11
N ARG A 382 5.34 1.29 8.03
CA ARG A 382 5.12 0.13 8.93
C ARG A 382 4.81 -1.19 8.19
N ASN A 383 5.19 -1.30 6.91
CA ASN A 383 5.00 -2.53 6.13
C ASN A 383 6.20 -3.47 6.29
N VAL A 384 5.97 -4.76 6.04
CA VAL A 384 6.97 -5.83 6.09
C VAL A 384 7.06 -6.51 4.72
N SER A 385 8.25 -6.68 4.15
CA SER A 385 8.46 -7.49 2.94
C SER A 385 9.58 -8.51 3.11
N ILE A 386 9.25 -9.80 2.98
CA ILE A 386 10.16 -10.92 3.21
C ILE A 386 10.28 -11.80 1.96
N SER A 387 11.51 -12.10 1.57
CA SER A 387 11.86 -13.09 0.53
C SER A 387 11.26 -12.83 -0.85
N SER A 388 11.22 -11.59 -1.33
CA SER A 388 10.89 -11.31 -2.75
C SER A 388 11.90 -11.98 -3.69
N ARG A 389 11.42 -12.51 -4.82
CA ARG A 389 12.20 -13.31 -5.79
C ARG A 389 11.89 -12.93 -7.24
N GLY A 390 12.84 -13.22 -8.13
CA GLY A 390 12.69 -13.09 -9.57
C GLY A 390 13.96 -12.61 -10.29
N HIS A 391 14.03 -12.85 -11.59
CA HIS A 391 15.20 -12.56 -12.42
C HIS A 391 15.61 -11.06 -12.52
N ASN A 392 14.69 -10.14 -12.22
CA ASN A 392 14.77 -8.67 -12.30
C ASN A 392 13.85 -8.07 -11.21
N ASP A 393 13.93 -6.76 -10.91
CA ASP A 393 13.13 -6.05 -9.88
C ASP A 393 13.27 -6.74 -8.50
N SER A 394 12.17 -7.14 -7.85
CA SER A 394 12.09 -7.95 -6.62
C SER A 394 12.70 -7.30 -5.37
N ALA A 395 12.62 -5.98 -5.27
CA ALA A 395 12.84 -5.24 -4.03
C ALA A 395 11.76 -5.54 -2.98
N GLY A 396 11.99 -5.15 -1.72
CA GLY A 396 10.92 -5.17 -0.71
C GLY A 396 9.76 -4.24 -1.10
N MET A 397 10.10 -3.05 -1.55
CA MET A 397 9.20 -2.09 -2.21
C MET A 397 10.02 -1.24 -3.18
N HIS A 398 9.40 -0.66 -4.21
CA HIS A 398 10.10 0.30 -5.08
C HIS A 398 9.25 1.46 -5.59
N VAL A 399 9.92 2.56 -5.91
CA VAL A 399 9.34 3.68 -6.65
C VAL A 399 9.66 3.47 -8.13
N ASP A 400 8.66 3.07 -8.93
CA ASP A 400 8.76 3.00 -10.41
C ASP A 400 8.82 4.43 -10.98
N PHE A 401 8.71 4.65 -12.29
CA PHE A 401 8.94 5.99 -12.86
C PHE A 401 7.73 6.94 -12.87
N GLY A 402 7.99 8.25 -12.78
CA GLY A 402 6.99 9.29 -13.04
C GLY A 402 6.10 9.67 -11.86
N ASN A 403 6.56 9.45 -10.62
CA ASN A 403 5.87 9.79 -9.38
C ASN A 403 6.32 11.14 -8.80
N GLU A 404 5.53 11.71 -7.87
CA GLU A 404 5.81 13.00 -7.22
C GLU A 404 5.36 12.98 -5.75
N ASN A 405 6.19 13.42 -4.80
CA ASN A 405 5.92 13.32 -3.35
C ASN A 405 5.65 11.87 -2.90
N ILE A 406 6.72 11.11 -2.64
CA ILE A 406 6.64 9.71 -2.18
C ILE A 406 7.41 9.56 -0.86
N LEU A 407 6.73 9.15 0.21
CA LEU A 407 7.32 8.94 1.54
C LEU A 407 7.31 7.44 1.89
N VAL A 408 8.50 6.85 1.99
CA VAL A 408 8.74 5.47 2.41
C VAL A 408 9.42 5.50 3.77
N GLN A 409 8.69 5.14 4.84
CA GLN A 409 9.23 5.21 6.21
C GLN A 409 8.82 4.08 7.15
N TYR A 410 9.66 3.75 8.13
CA TYR A 410 9.34 2.75 9.16
C TYR A 410 9.02 1.35 8.62
N ASN A 411 9.53 0.96 7.45
CA ASN A 411 9.30 -0.36 6.85
C ASN A 411 10.46 -1.34 7.13
N PHE A 412 10.14 -2.63 7.21
CA PHE A 412 11.11 -3.72 7.44
C PHE A 412 11.19 -4.63 6.21
N PHE A 413 12.37 -4.72 5.63
CA PHE A 413 12.65 -5.50 4.42
C PHE A 413 13.71 -6.56 4.72
N VAL A 414 13.44 -7.81 4.33
CA VAL A 414 14.31 -8.97 4.62
C VAL A 414 14.42 -9.89 3.40
N ASP A 415 15.64 -10.26 3.03
CA ASP A 415 15.94 -11.26 1.99
C ASP A 415 15.24 -10.95 0.64
N ASN A 416 14.99 -9.69 0.30
CA ASN A 416 14.43 -9.33 -1.01
C ASN A 416 15.57 -9.37 -2.04
N GLU A 417 15.55 -10.43 -2.86
CA GLU A 417 16.62 -10.77 -3.81
C GLU A 417 17.02 -9.58 -4.70
N GLY A 418 16.06 -8.70 -4.99
CA GLY A 418 16.24 -7.54 -5.84
C GLY A 418 17.15 -6.47 -5.31
N TYR A 419 16.60 -5.61 -4.46
CA TYR A 419 17.18 -4.36 -4.02
C TYR A 419 16.62 -3.97 -2.65
N GLY A 420 17.42 -3.29 -1.81
CA GLY A 420 16.94 -2.71 -0.55
C GLY A 420 16.14 -1.43 -0.80
N THR A 421 16.79 -0.44 -1.41
CA THR A 421 16.15 0.79 -1.92
C THR A 421 16.21 0.81 -3.45
N GLU A 422 15.05 0.73 -4.12
CA GLU A 422 14.92 0.88 -5.59
C GLU A 422 14.04 2.09 -5.91
N ILE A 423 14.65 3.06 -6.62
CA ILE A 423 14.03 4.30 -7.09
C ILE A 423 14.39 4.44 -8.58
N LEU A 424 13.40 4.26 -9.45
CA LEU A 424 13.58 4.41 -10.89
C LEU A 424 13.50 5.89 -11.31
N GLY A 425 13.47 6.17 -12.60
CA GLY A 425 13.66 7.50 -13.16
C GLY A 425 12.44 8.41 -13.11
N LYS A 426 12.61 9.67 -13.49
CA LYS A 426 11.54 10.65 -13.67
C LYS A 426 10.63 10.86 -12.45
N ASN A 427 11.10 10.55 -11.24
CA ASN A 427 10.41 10.85 -9.99
C ASN A 427 10.82 12.23 -9.45
N LYS A 428 10.02 12.81 -8.56
CA LYS A 428 10.33 14.05 -7.83
C LYS A 428 9.96 13.92 -6.35
N ASN A 429 10.77 14.46 -5.45
CA ASN A 429 10.55 14.46 -4.01
C ASN A 429 10.27 13.06 -3.45
N VAL A 430 11.30 12.22 -3.46
CA VAL A 430 11.24 10.84 -2.92
C VAL A 430 12.01 10.80 -1.61
N ILE A 431 11.29 10.57 -0.51
CA ILE A 431 11.81 10.54 0.84
C ILE A 431 11.79 9.08 1.32
N TRP A 432 12.97 8.52 1.61
CA TRP A 432 13.15 7.15 2.06
C TRP A 432 13.89 7.16 3.41
N ARG A 433 13.15 7.06 4.52
CA ARG A 433 13.68 7.32 5.87
C ARG A 433 13.27 6.33 6.95
N TYR A 434 14.13 6.05 7.93
CA TYR A 434 13.82 5.16 9.06
C TYR A 434 13.34 3.76 8.64
N ASN A 435 13.90 3.19 7.57
CA ASN A 435 13.62 1.81 7.14
C ASN A 435 14.79 0.88 7.49
N ILE A 436 14.49 -0.39 7.76
CA ILE A 436 15.48 -1.45 8.02
C ILE A 436 15.48 -2.43 6.86
N SER A 437 16.66 -2.72 6.29
CA SER A 437 16.86 -3.61 5.13
C SER A 437 17.90 -4.67 5.47
N VAL A 438 17.53 -5.95 5.45
CA VAL A 438 18.36 -7.08 5.90
C VAL A 438 18.56 -8.10 4.77
N GLY A 439 19.79 -8.24 4.26
CA GLY A 439 20.11 -9.21 3.20
C GLY A 439 19.49 -8.90 1.83
N ASP A 440 18.82 -7.76 1.69
CA ASP A 440 18.27 -7.29 0.42
C ASP A 440 19.40 -6.96 -0.58
N GLY A 441 19.13 -7.14 -1.88
CA GLY A 441 20.12 -6.88 -2.93
C GLY A 441 21.02 -8.08 -3.27
N SER A 442 20.67 -9.29 -2.83
CA SER A 442 21.48 -10.51 -2.96
C SER A 442 21.55 -11.12 -4.38
N ARG A 443 20.80 -10.61 -5.38
CA ARG A 443 20.76 -11.16 -6.75
C ARG A 443 22.14 -11.23 -7.41
N ARG A 444 22.62 -12.45 -7.62
CA ARG A 444 23.79 -12.74 -8.47
C ARG A 444 23.39 -12.84 -9.95
N MET A 445 24.19 -12.23 -10.83
CA MET A 445 24.05 -12.31 -12.29
C MET A 445 24.37 -13.72 -12.83
N ASN A 446 23.88 -14.03 -14.04
CA ASN A 446 24.14 -15.24 -14.81
C ASN A 446 23.71 -16.59 -14.18
N VAL A 447 23.18 -16.59 -12.96
CA VAL A 447 22.55 -17.73 -12.30
C VAL A 447 21.34 -18.20 -13.11
N VAL A 448 21.26 -19.51 -13.36
CA VAL A 448 20.13 -20.15 -14.05
C VAL A 448 18.92 -20.20 -13.14
N ARG A 449 17.76 -19.82 -13.68
CA ARG A 449 16.50 -19.70 -12.96
C ARG A 449 15.64 -20.97 -13.05
N PRO A 450 14.94 -21.40 -11.97
CA PRO A 450 13.95 -22.48 -12.06
C PRO A 450 12.79 -22.15 -13.01
N GLU A 451 12.39 -20.88 -13.09
CA GLU A 451 11.40 -20.36 -14.07
C GLU A 451 11.95 -20.23 -15.50
N GLY A 452 13.22 -20.62 -15.74
CA GLY A 452 13.91 -20.49 -17.01
C GLY A 452 14.62 -19.14 -17.20
N GLY A 453 15.65 -19.13 -18.04
CA GLY A 453 16.49 -17.95 -18.25
C GLY A 453 17.51 -17.72 -17.13
N LYS A 454 17.93 -16.46 -16.96
CA LYS A 454 19.00 -16.04 -16.05
C LYS A 454 18.76 -14.65 -15.46
N SER A 455 19.34 -14.37 -14.30
CA SER A 455 19.49 -13.01 -13.77
C SER A 455 20.44 -12.19 -14.69
N ASN A 456 19.95 -11.10 -15.29
CA ASN A 456 20.77 -10.26 -16.19
C ASN A 456 21.35 -9.02 -15.50
N TYR A 457 20.86 -8.67 -14.32
CA TYR A 457 21.30 -7.52 -13.53
C TYR A 457 21.71 -7.97 -12.12
N PRO A 458 22.68 -7.30 -11.47
CA PRO A 458 23.05 -7.58 -10.09
C PRO A 458 22.03 -6.93 -9.14
N GLY A 459 21.91 -7.48 -7.94
CA GLY A 459 21.24 -6.80 -6.84
C GLY A 459 22.08 -5.66 -6.27
N LYS A 460 21.41 -4.73 -5.58
CA LYS A 460 22.00 -3.48 -5.07
C LYS A 460 21.37 -3.13 -3.73
N THR A 461 22.16 -2.62 -2.79
CA THR A 461 21.63 -2.09 -1.52
C THR A 461 20.86 -0.79 -1.77
N ILE A 462 21.40 0.10 -2.60
CA ILE A 462 20.72 1.30 -3.11
C ILE A 462 20.82 1.33 -4.65
N PHE A 463 19.69 1.59 -5.30
CA PHE A 463 19.52 1.71 -6.75
C PHE A 463 18.65 2.92 -7.08
N VAL A 464 19.28 4.08 -7.25
CA VAL A 464 18.65 5.26 -7.88
C VAL A 464 19.02 5.25 -9.36
N SER A 465 18.03 5.33 -10.27
CA SER A 465 18.29 5.27 -11.72
C SER A 465 17.49 6.24 -12.57
N ASP A 466 17.95 6.46 -13.79
CA ASP A 466 17.28 7.22 -14.85
C ASP A 466 16.22 6.40 -15.61
N PHE A 467 15.87 5.19 -15.14
CA PHE A 467 14.98 4.30 -15.89
C PHE A 467 13.55 4.84 -15.93
N ALA A 468 13.18 5.39 -17.08
CA ALA A 468 11.81 5.74 -17.43
C ALA A 468 11.57 5.40 -18.92
N VAL A 469 10.30 5.27 -19.31
CA VAL A 469 9.91 5.10 -20.72
C VAL A 469 8.83 6.11 -21.13
N PRO A 470 8.82 6.61 -22.37
CA PRO A 470 9.63 6.21 -23.53
C PRO A 470 11.05 6.81 -23.58
N LYS A 471 11.43 7.67 -22.64
CA LYS A 471 12.78 8.24 -22.52
C LYS A 471 13.31 8.00 -21.11
N ARG A 472 14.61 7.67 -21.00
CA ARG A 472 15.37 7.83 -19.77
C ARG A 472 15.26 9.28 -19.29
N VAL A 473 15.02 9.47 -17.99
CA VAL A 473 14.99 10.76 -17.30
C VAL A 473 15.42 10.49 -15.87
N GLN A 474 16.36 11.26 -15.33
CA GLN A 474 16.79 11.14 -13.94
C GLN A 474 15.65 11.55 -12.99
N SER A 475 15.66 11.01 -11.78
CA SER A 475 14.75 11.45 -10.70
C SER A 475 15.37 12.60 -9.94
N GLN A 476 14.57 13.57 -9.49
CA GLN A 476 15.01 14.79 -8.81
C GLN A 476 14.58 14.77 -7.34
N GLU A 477 15.29 15.48 -6.46
CA GLU A 477 14.94 15.66 -5.04
C GLU A 477 14.75 14.29 -4.34
N VAL A 478 15.83 13.51 -4.26
CA VAL A 478 15.80 12.14 -3.72
C VAL A 478 16.57 12.09 -2.40
N TYR A 479 15.89 11.80 -1.30
CA TYR A 479 16.44 11.85 0.06
C TYR A 479 16.38 10.46 0.70
N ILE A 480 17.52 9.78 0.82
CA ILE A 480 17.67 8.48 1.46
C ILE A 480 18.40 8.69 2.79
N TYR A 481 17.70 8.80 3.91
CA TYR A 481 18.35 9.15 5.18
C TYR A 481 17.86 8.36 6.39
N ASN A 482 18.70 8.19 7.40
CA ASN A 482 18.36 7.45 8.62
C ASN A 482 17.82 6.03 8.33
N ASN A 483 18.39 5.29 7.39
CA ASN A 483 18.05 3.87 7.19
C ASN A 483 19.17 2.98 7.74
N THR A 484 18.84 1.76 8.17
CA THR A 484 19.85 0.75 8.56
C THR A 484 19.86 -0.39 7.55
N TYR A 485 21.01 -0.61 6.91
CA TYR A 485 21.23 -1.65 5.90
C TYR A 485 22.20 -2.71 6.45
N PHE A 486 21.73 -3.95 6.54
CA PHE A 486 22.53 -5.12 6.90
C PHE A 486 22.82 -5.94 5.64
N ILE A 487 24.10 -6.12 5.31
CA ILE A 487 24.57 -6.85 4.12
C ILE A 487 25.08 -8.22 4.59
N SER A 488 24.34 -9.26 4.23
CA SER A 488 24.57 -10.65 4.67
C SER A 488 25.87 -11.28 4.17
N ASP A 489 26.35 -12.30 4.90
CA ASP A 489 27.40 -13.22 4.44
C ASP A 489 27.13 -13.73 3.00
N GLY A 490 28.20 -13.88 2.23
CA GLY A 490 28.18 -14.36 0.85
C GLY A 490 27.49 -13.42 -0.14
N THR A 491 26.93 -12.29 0.28
CA THR A 491 26.32 -11.31 -0.62
C THR A 491 27.32 -10.21 -0.99
N ASP A 492 27.29 -9.78 -2.25
CA ASP A 492 28.19 -8.75 -2.78
C ASP A 492 27.46 -7.63 -3.55
N PRO A 493 26.41 -7.02 -2.95
CA PRO A 493 25.54 -6.04 -3.61
C PRO A 493 26.31 -4.83 -4.16
N PHE A 494 25.79 -4.32 -5.28
CA PHE A 494 26.27 -3.09 -5.90
C PHE A 494 25.60 -1.87 -5.25
N VAL A 495 26.09 -0.67 -5.58
CA VAL A 495 25.42 0.61 -5.27
C VAL A 495 25.35 1.44 -6.55
N GLU A 496 24.22 2.10 -6.81
CA GLU A 496 24.04 2.93 -8.00
C GLU A 496 23.27 4.22 -7.69
N PHE A 497 23.90 5.34 -8.06
CA PHE A 497 23.35 6.68 -7.94
C PHE A 497 23.31 7.34 -9.32
N ASN A 498 22.11 7.42 -9.88
CA ASN A 498 21.84 7.98 -11.20
C ASN A 498 20.50 8.73 -11.16
N GLY A 499 20.50 9.80 -10.37
CA GLY A 499 19.43 10.79 -10.21
C GLY A 499 20.05 12.18 -10.01
N GLU A 500 19.23 13.22 -10.15
CA GLU A 500 19.56 14.62 -9.85
C GLU A 500 19.24 14.91 -8.38
N ASP A 501 20.06 15.69 -7.68
CA ASP A 501 19.79 16.12 -6.30
C ASP A 501 19.52 14.92 -5.36
N VAL A 502 20.50 13.99 -5.32
CA VAL A 502 20.42 12.71 -4.60
C VAL A 502 21.21 12.80 -3.30
N HIS A 503 20.48 12.90 -2.21
CA HIS A 503 21.01 13.02 -0.85
C HIS A 503 20.97 11.67 -0.14
N VAL A 504 22.06 11.32 0.52
CA VAL A 504 22.22 10.06 1.27
C VAL A 504 22.86 10.39 2.61
N TRP A 505 22.04 10.59 3.64
CA TRP A 505 22.48 11.14 4.93
C TRP A 505 22.25 10.19 6.09
N ASN A 506 23.17 10.16 7.07
CA ASN A 506 22.93 9.52 8.36
C ASN A 506 22.48 8.03 8.29
N ASN A 507 22.72 7.32 7.19
CA ASN A 507 22.40 5.89 7.10
C ASN A 507 23.48 5.06 7.78
N VAL A 508 23.14 3.86 8.22
CA VAL A 508 24.08 2.93 8.86
C VAL A 508 24.18 1.67 8.00
N PHE A 509 25.38 1.41 7.48
CA PHE A 509 25.69 0.26 6.64
C PHE A 509 26.56 -0.73 7.41
N ILE A 510 26.02 -1.91 7.70
CA ILE A 510 26.72 -2.96 8.44
C ILE A 510 26.86 -4.18 7.54
N VAL A 511 28.10 -4.57 7.25
CA VAL A 511 28.44 -5.73 6.44
C VAL A 511 28.88 -6.86 7.37
N GLU A 512 28.23 -8.01 7.25
CA GLU A 512 28.59 -9.22 7.98
C GLU A 512 29.95 -9.78 7.51
N GLU A 513 30.55 -10.64 8.34
CA GLU A 513 31.74 -11.39 7.93
C GLU A 513 31.43 -12.21 6.65
N GLY A 514 32.36 -12.21 5.69
CA GLY A 514 32.16 -12.83 4.37
C GLY A 514 31.30 -12.04 3.37
N GLY A 515 30.49 -11.06 3.83
CA GLY A 515 29.76 -10.13 2.96
C GLY A 515 30.65 -9.04 2.33
N ARG A 516 30.09 -8.28 1.36
CA ARG A 516 30.73 -7.07 0.80
C ARG A 516 29.73 -6.03 0.28
N LEU A 517 29.70 -4.82 0.85
CA LEU A 517 28.94 -3.70 0.27
C LEU A 517 29.72 -3.00 -0.84
N GLY A 518 29.03 -2.67 -1.95
CA GLY A 518 29.55 -1.78 -2.98
C GLY A 518 30.59 -2.43 -3.89
N LYS A 519 30.47 -3.74 -4.18
CA LYS A 519 31.37 -4.48 -5.09
C LYS A 519 31.56 -3.78 -6.44
N LYS A 520 30.54 -3.05 -6.89
CA LYS A 520 30.70 -1.90 -7.79
C LYS A 520 29.87 -0.74 -7.25
N VAL A 521 30.45 0.47 -7.29
CA VAL A 521 29.75 1.74 -7.11
C VAL A 521 29.57 2.36 -8.49
N ASN A 522 28.34 2.67 -8.88
CA ASN A 522 27.99 3.28 -10.16
C ASN A 522 27.50 4.71 -9.93
N LEU A 523 28.16 5.69 -10.57
CA LEU A 523 27.70 7.07 -10.61
C LEU A 523 27.28 7.36 -12.06
N GLY A 524 25.99 7.64 -12.26
CA GLY A 524 25.40 7.90 -13.59
C GLY A 524 25.27 9.39 -13.91
N TRP A 525 26.00 10.26 -13.20
CA TRP A 525 25.65 11.68 -13.14
C TRP A 525 25.87 12.44 -14.45
N ALA A 526 24.95 13.37 -14.76
CA ALA A 526 24.89 14.05 -16.05
C ALA A 526 24.89 15.58 -15.97
N ARG A 527 23.95 16.22 -15.26
CA ARG A 527 23.78 17.70 -15.26
C ARG A 527 23.05 18.23 -14.02
N GLY A 528 23.73 19.05 -13.19
CA GLY A 528 23.14 19.73 -12.03
C GLY A 528 23.94 19.47 -10.74
N PRO A 529 23.32 19.62 -9.55
CA PRO A 529 23.93 19.28 -8.25
C PRO A 529 24.46 17.84 -8.23
N ALA A 530 25.58 17.62 -7.54
CA ALA A 530 26.17 16.29 -7.39
C ALA A 530 25.34 15.41 -6.44
N ILE A 531 25.75 14.14 -6.32
CA ILE A 531 25.29 13.25 -5.25
C ILE A 531 25.88 13.73 -3.93
N ASP A 532 25.08 13.76 -2.89
CA ASP A 532 25.38 14.32 -1.59
C ASP A 532 25.34 13.23 -0.50
N LEU A 533 26.42 12.46 -0.38
CA LEU A 533 26.62 11.53 0.75
C LEU A 533 27.26 12.31 1.91
N GLN A 534 26.60 12.33 3.07
CA GLN A 534 27.20 12.91 4.29
C GLN A 534 26.79 12.15 5.56
N GLY A 535 27.72 11.97 6.50
CA GLY A 535 27.40 11.56 7.87
C GLY A 535 26.94 10.12 8.02
N ASN A 536 27.16 9.26 7.02
CA ASN A 536 26.79 7.86 7.09
C ASN A 536 27.81 7.06 7.92
N VAL A 537 27.34 5.98 8.55
CA VAL A 537 28.18 5.04 9.32
C VAL A 537 28.45 3.79 8.50
N PHE A 538 29.70 3.35 8.48
CA PHE A 538 30.16 2.18 7.74
C PHE A 538 30.87 1.19 8.66
N SER A 539 30.40 -0.06 8.67
CA SER A 539 30.95 -1.17 9.47
C SER A 539 31.18 -2.40 8.60
N GLY A 540 32.33 -3.06 8.77
CA GLY A 540 32.72 -4.24 8.00
C GLY A 540 33.24 -3.95 6.59
N ASN A 541 33.10 -4.92 5.68
CA ASN A 541 33.67 -4.90 4.34
C ASN A 541 32.91 -3.99 3.35
N VAL A 542 33.04 -2.69 3.54
CA VAL A 542 32.50 -1.65 2.65
C VAL A 542 33.54 -1.21 1.63
N SER A 543 33.12 -0.99 0.38
CA SER A 543 33.97 -0.46 -0.69
C SER A 543 34.54 0.93 -0.36
N PRO A 544 35.87 1.15 -0.44
CA PRO A 544 36.48 2.48 -0.24
C PRO A 544 35.86 3.55 -1.14
N ASN A 545 35.59 3.23 -2.41
CA ASN A 545 34.90 4.09 -3.37
C ASN A 545 33.48 4.53 -2.97
N LEU A 546 32.88 3.94 -1.92
CA LEU A 546 31.61 4.41 -1.34
C LEU A 546 31.84 5.32 -0.13
N ILE A 547 32.85 5.02 0.69
CA ILE A 547 33.25 5.82 1.85
C ILE A 547 33.87 7.15 1.40
N GLU A 548 34.68 7.13 0.34
CA GLU A 548 35.31 8.30 -0.29
C GLU A 548 34.32 9.26 -0.99
N LEU A 549 33.06 8.85 -1.16
CA LEU A 549 31.99 9.72 -1.64
C LEU A 549 31.26 10.46 -0.52
N ASP A 550 31.45 10.03 0.74
CA ASP A 550 30.88 10.71 1.90
C ASP A 550 31.81 11.84 2.36
N SER A 551 31.26 13.03 2.62
CA SER A 551 32.04 14.18 3.09
C SER A 551 32.26 14.19 4.62
N SER A 552 31.64 13.29 5.37
CA SER A 552 31.78 13.12 6.82
C SER A 552 31.53 11.67 7.28
N PRO A 553 32.24 10.66 6.72
CA PRO A 553 31.99 9.26 7.03
C PRO A 553 32.43 8.90 8.44
N THR A 554 31.62 8.09 9.13
CA THR A 554 32.03 7.43 10.38
C THR A 554 32.34 5.96 10.09
N VAL A 555 33.61 5.55 10.10
CA VAL A 555 34.00 4.14 9.95
C VAL A 555 34.25 3.54 11.34
N MET A 556 33.43 2.56 11.74
CA MET A 556 33.56 1.89 13.04
C MET A 556 33.03 0.46 13.02
N GLN A 557 33.51 -0.38 13.92
CA GLN A 557 33.04 -1.76 14.04
C GLN A 557 31.79 -1.83 14.91
N LEU A 558 30.64 -2.05 14.29
CA LEU A 558 29.38 -2.34 14.96
C LEU A 558 29.23 -3.86 15.16
N GLN A 559 28.49 -4.24 16.22
CA GLN A 559 28.16 -5.62 16.56
C GLN A 559 26.66 -5.87 16.30
N ILE A 560 26.33 -6.89 15.52
CA ILE A 560 24.94 -7.25 15.21
C ILE A 560 24.46 -8.28 16.23
N LYS A 561 23.31 -8.03 16.88
CA LYS A 561 22.69 -9.02 17.78
C LYS A 561 21.83 -10.03 17.00
N GLY A 562 21.13 -9.60 15.94
CA GLY A 562 20.45 -10.48 14.97
C GLY A 562 21.19 -10.67 13.65
N GLY A 563 22.18 -11.56 13.58
CA GLY A 563 22.83 -11.89 12.29
C GLY A 563 21.86 -12.56 11.31
N SER A 564 22.13 -12.50 10.00
CA SER A 564 21.26 -13.09 8.97
C SER A 564 21.30 -14.64 8.92
N ALA A 565 22.03 -15.27 9.84
CA ALA A 565 21.99 -16.70 10.10
C ALA A 565 20.75 -17.15 10.92
N LEU A 566 19.96 -16.21 11.45
CA LEU A 566 18.67 -16.50 12.08
C LEU A 566 17.67 -17.08 11.07
N SER A 567 16.90 -18.09 11.48
CA SER A 567 15.83 -18.69 10.67
C SER A 567 14.50 -17.93 10.73
N VAL A 568 14.40 -16.95 11.63
CA VAL A 568 13.28 -16.00 11.80
C VAL A 568 13.89 -14.66 12.20
N HIS A 569 13.47 -13.58 11.56
CA HIS A 569 14.01 -12.24 11.79
C HIS A 569 12.93 -11.36 12.44
N TYR A 570 13.21 -10.79 13.62
CA TYR A 570 12.38 -9.74 14.21
C TYR A 570 13.11 -8.41 14.07
N ALA A 571 12.39 -7.32 13.79
CA ALA A 571 13.03 -6.03 13.55
C ALA A 571 13.83 -5.54 14.78
N GLN A 572 13.42 -5.93 15.99
CA GLN A 572 14.08 -5.67 17.26
C GLN A 572 15.50 -6.24 17.35
N ASP A 573 15.80 -7.31 16.59
CA ASP A 573 17.15 -7.92 16.54
C ASP A 573 18.14 -7.04 15.74
N TYR A 574 17.61 -6.10 14.95
CA TYR A 574 18.31 -5.14 14.09
C TYR A 574 18.37 -3.72 14.67
N ALA A 575 17.92 -3.54 15.92
CA ALA A 575 18.02 -2.28 16.63
C ALA A 575 19.48 -1.97 16.98
N LEU A 576 19.94 -0.75 16.67
CA LEU A 576 21.31 -0.33 16.94
C LEU A 576 21.54 -0.15 18.45
N ASP A 577 22.77 -0.33 18.90
CA ASP A 577 23.11 -0.13 20.32
C ASP A 577 23.25 1.37 20.63
N TYR A 578 22.37 1.89 21.50
CA TYR A 578 22.35 3.33 21.83
C TYR A 578 23.69 3.80 22.40
N GLY A 579 24.35 3.00 23.25
CA GLY A 579 25.62 3.38 23.86
C GLY A 579 26.74 3.53 22.84
N ALA A 580 26.83 2.59 21.91
CA ALA A 580 27.79 2.66 20.80
C ALA A 580 27.52 3.85 19.87
N MET A 581 26.24 4.15 19.57
CA MET A 581 25.89 5.20 18.61
C MET A 581 25.90 6.61 19.23
N ALA A 582 25.66 6.75 20.53
CA ALA A 582 25.87 8.01 21.25
C ALA A 582 27.37 8.32 21.40
N ALA A 583 28.21 7.31 21.67
CA ALA A 583 29.66 7.45 21.74
C ALA A 583 30.33 7.72 20.37
N ALA A 584 29.60 7.56 19.27
CA ALA A 584 30.09 7.82 17.92
C ALA A 584 30.10 9.32 17.54
N ASP A 585 29.26 10.15 18.18
CA ASP A 585 28.87 11.50 17.75
C ASP A 585 28.57 11.60 16.23
N ALA A 586 27.98 10.52 15.69
CA ALA A 586 27.79 10.34 14.26
C ALA A 586 26.47 10.97 13.77
N GLY A 587 26.52 11.48 12.53
CA GLY A 587 25.38 12.01 11.80
C GLY A 587 25.13 13.51 11.98
N LEU A 588 24.62 14.12 10.92
CA LEU A 588 24.35 15.54 10.83
C LEU A 588 22.97 15.89 11.39
N ARG A 589 22.76 17.18 11.69
CA ARG A 589 21.41 17.74 11.78
C ARG A 589 20.84 17.81 10.37
N VAL A 590 19.76 17.07 10.10
CA VAL A 590 19.09 17.05 8.80
C VAL A 590 17.95 18.05 8.80
N ASP A 591 17.96 19.01 7.88
CA ASP A 591 16.79 19.82 7.56
C ASP A 591 15.82 18.94 6.75
N HIS A 592 14.85 18.34 7.44
CA HIS A 592 14.03 17.27 6.87
C HIS A 592 13.25 17.72 5.63
N PRO A 593 13.37 17.00 4.49
CA PRO A 593 12.63 17.32 3.27
C PRO A 593 11.12 17.22 3.47
N LEU A 594 10.39 18.16 2.86
CA LEU A 594 8.95 18.30 3.05
C LEU A 594 8.17 17.28 2.22
N PHE A 595 7.45 16.37 2.88
CA PHE A 595 6.30 15.70 2.28
C PHE A 595 5.07 16.63 2.36
N PRO A 596 4.59 17.26 1.26
CA PRO A 596 3.67 18.39 1.36
C PRO A 596 2.29 18.04 1.91
N ALA A 597 1.89 16.77 1.85
CA ALA A 597 0.62 16.25 2.35
C ALA A 597 0.66 15.74 3.80
N ALA A 598 1.82 15.79 4.49
CA ALA A 598 1.95 15.42 5.90
C ALA A 598 0.99 16.23 6.80
N GLY A 599 0.47 15.59 7.84
CA GLY A 599 -0.48 16.16 8.81
C GLY A 599 -1.83 16.57 8.22
N LYS A 600 -2.21 16.10 7.01
CA LYS A 600 -3.40 16.59 6.28
C LYS A 600 -4.23 15.45 5.70
N GLY A 601 -5.55 15.51 5.91
CA GLY A 601 -6.52 14.58 5.31
C GLY A 601 -6.19 13.12 5.63
N LEU A 602 -6.00 12.31 4.58
CA LEU A 602 -5.57 10.90 4.67
C LEU A 602 -4.28 10.69 5.48
N PHE A 603 -3.41 11.69 5.55
CA PHE A 603 -2.13 11.63 6.24
C PHE A 603 -2.12 12.47 7.52
N GLY A 604 -3.28 12.66 8.15
CA GLY A 604 -3.41 13.39 9.42
C GLY A 604 -2.57 12.84 10.57
N HIS A 605 -2.16 11.57 10.50
CA HIS A 605 -1.29 10.87 11.45
C HIS A 605 0.17 10.76 11.01
N VAL A 606 0.56 11.44 9.93
CA VAL A 606 1.91 11.35 9.34
C VAL A 606 2.68 12.63 9.61
N ASP A 607 3.69 12.57 10.46
CA ASP A 607 4.53 13.72 10.79
C ASP A 607 5.42 14.16 9.62
N ALA A 608 5.49 15.48 9.39
CA ALA A 608 6.37 16.06 8.38
C ALA A 608 7.85 15.89 8.77
N VAL A 609 8.19 16.34 9.97
CA VAL A 609 9.48 16.11 10.66
C VAL A 609 9.28 14.89 11.55
N PRO A 610 10.07 13.81 11.43
CA PRO A 610 9.82 12.58 12.16
C PRO A 610 10.04 12.81 13.66
N SER A 611 9.01 12.51 14.46
CA SER A 611 9.07 12.64 15.93
C SER A 611 9.66 11.40 16.61
N VAL A 612 9.59 10.25 15.94
CA VAL A 612 10.11 8.95 16.42
C VAL A 612 10.92 8.19 15.37
N ASP A 613 11.76 7.27 15.85
CA ASP A 613 12.50 6.30 15.03
C ASP A 613 11.65 5.05 14.67
N PHE A 614 12.25 4.04 14.03
CA PHE A 614 11.56 2.79 13.66
C PHE A 614 10.98 2.03 14.86
N PHE A 615 11.60 2.13 16.04
CA PHE A 615 11.19 1.42 17.26
C PHE A 615 10.29 2.27 18.16
N ASP A 616 9.75 3.36 17.62
CA ASP A 616 8.92 4.35 18.31
C ASP A 616 9.66 5.09 19.46
N ASN A 617 11.01 5.11 19.47
CA ASN A 617 11.77 5.98 20.37
C ASN A 617 11.66 7.45 19.92
N VAL A 618 11.51 8.38 20.86
CA VAL A 618 11.49 9.83 20.56
C VAL A 618 12.85 10.31 20.04
N ILE A 619 12.85 11.01 18.91
CA ILE A 619 14.06 11.62 18.34
C ILE A 619 14.39 12.90 19.11
N LEU A 620 15.52 12.88 19.84
CA LEU A 620 16.02 14.00 20.63
C LEU A 620 17.18 14.71 19.90
N GLU A 621 17.27 16.05 19.97
CA GLU A 621 18.34 16.81 19.29
C GLU A 621 19.78 16.41 19.72
N ALA A 622 19.91 15.86 20.93
CA ALA A 622 21.15 15.36 21.52
C ALA A 622 21.26 13.82 21.53
N GLY A 623 20.32 13.11 20.89
CA GLY A 623 20.39 11.65 20.71
C GLY A 623 21.18 11.24 19.45
N PRO A 624 21.44 9.93 19.26
CA PRO A 624 22.06 9.41 18.05
C PRO A 624 21.29 9.81 16.79
N ARG A 625 21.97 10.42 15.81
CA ARG A 625 21.33 10.96 14.61
C ARG A 625 21.29 10.01 13.43
N VAL A 626 21.77 8.77 13.60
CA VAL A 626 22.06 7.81 12.51
C VAL A 626 21.23 6.53 12.57
N GLY A 627 20.99 5.97 11.39
CA GLY A 627 20.26 4.72 11.22
C GLY A 627 18.75 4.87 11.44
N ALA A 628 18.05 3.75 11.29
CA ALA A 628 16.60 3.68 11.44
C ALA A 628 16.12 3.65 12.89
N GLY A 629 17.01 3.42 13.85
CA GLY A 629 16.68 3.46 15.26
C GLY A 629 17.54 2.57 16.14
N TYR A 630 17.35 2.71 17.45
CA TYR A 630 18.16 2.04 18.47
C TYR A 630 17.33 1.25 19.48
N ARG A 631 17.98 0.34 20.20
CA ARG A 631 17.45 -0.20 21.44
C ARG A 631 18.02 0.60 22.61
N MET A 632 17.13 1.23 23.38
CA MET A 632 17.45 1.73 24.72
C MET A 632 18.05 0.59 25.55
N SER A 633 19.17 0.84 26.22
CA SER A 633 19.76 -0.14 27.13
C SER A 633 18.84 -0.36 28.33
N ASP A 634 18.78 -1.61 28.81
CA ASP A 634 17.89 -2.03 29.89
C ASP A 634 18.28 -1.34 31.22
N GLY A 635 17.76 -0.12 31.44
CA GLY A 635 18.16 0.76 32.55
C GLY A 635 18.00 2.26 32.32
N VAL A 636 17.71 2.72 31.09
CA VAL A 636 17.35 4.12 30.81
C VAL A 636 15.86 4.23 30.44
N GLN A 637 15.11 5.06 31.17
CA GLN A 637 13.74 5.48 30.89
C GLN A 637 13.68 7.02 30.88
#